data_AF-A0A843SH52-F1
#
_entry.id   AF-A0A843SH52-F1
#
_cell.length_a   1.000
_cell.length_b   1.000
_cell.length_c   1.000
_cell.angle_alpha   90.00
_cell.angle_beta   90.00
_cell.angle_gamma   90.00
#
_symmetry.space_group_name_H-M   'P 1'
#
loop_
_entity.id
_entity.type
_entity.pdbx_description
1 polymer ?
#
loop_
_entity_poly.entity_id
_entity_poly.type
_entity_poly.pdbx_seq_one_letter_code
_entity_poly.pdbx_strand_id
1 'polypeptide(L)'
;MLQAPTAPTPLLGSVVCTPAVAAIGDSICVEVKAPNGQSYDNNESGNICINGVPGSKQYLVWNRAGKKSITVTAGKRGAIEKLKAEVQINAPADGKQPPVLTVRAAPHNPTAMILTVQNAPERRTQGTPRPRIEIKPRTPAVPIGPILPRKTAMSAQTIAAHDAASHPILVSTAPPRAATNAGGGATAAVYNWQLGAVALGSSHPTLQHDFSAQLNPNRPHTVFHVQVTVQQPGDAPRVIQRSVSVANPYFLARQRGVLQPPVESSDFSALFADGSYRASFIVRNPEAVNVALASMQLELAYEDGPREFELRPATACNFVLKAQATTRIDVAIPKAQVPQQAIAFSVHYKGTAPNGLPVRVSAHFDLPQHMGKKLLVNAAAQTLLDNLASNQLVANPASITMEEVSHLGRYGMLPAHALTAMDMHVAPPFAVEGQECDPWNLPDHIPDGMFCMPTQEKRWMQMPPRFMNAKKGDLILNPSNGSLISAVLQTVTPPQRYSHSGIMTRNRDEITHSTASEDRLVEFIGGDGARPDVLKYLWPGVVTQTVEHAVDGEDMVDPETGKKHSIAGFATIESKLDLGGVAPEIVPAMVVKPDPLKETLEIRQTLHGIADFAAQQAGKSHYRFYCYTKPAIGLTDKAPASAKWAANTFPTVCSSLLWMSIKQSGVPMEGGMLEQSDLAAGAQIVPSTPDGLYVYQSDERIAAGEILYSKIHEMVLESAGWLGNALTDAADDTANQMLNAFASDWCETDAKDSDAWRQTGDANAVSPANLCFFDAPLYGYAEPLIYRPARFEEVTIYKWKKVAQTGTLHGVVHSEGKPAAGVSVQISQNQFTHTAADGSFTLSGVPVGSVLVTADKQAWHGEASVTVVANKTADVTVDLKPPPHWFRRVTIDGWMATTDYEFAAAAYPHSVGDFYNIAQLGPSSSTHVVKVFDQVADDAMGRLILTLDLLANDVIQVKATLRCYGEGYADGDNYQEGHLAPFTIGPNKGGTWWMFVDGDNYAEAHFTLTNKVDPV
;
A
#
# COMPACT_ATOMS: atom_id res chain seq x y z
N MET A 1 18.59 -23.39 53.25
CA MET A 1 17.13 -23.19 53.07
C MET A 1 16.95 -22.41 51.78
N LEU A 2 16.62 -23.11 50.69
CA LEU A 2 16.26 -22.48 49.42
C LEU A 2 14.87 -21.86 49.61
N GLN A 3 14.76 -20.54 49.42
CA GLN A 3 13.46 -19.86 49.42
C GLN A 3 12.59 -20.50 48.34
N ALA A 4 11.39 -20.93 48.72
CA ALA A 4 10.38 -21.36 47.79
C ALA A 4 10.12 -20.22 46.77
N PRO A 5 9.89 -20.53 45.48
CA PRO A 5 9.51 -19.53 44.50
C PRO A 5 8.25 -18.81 44.99
N THR A 6 8.33 -17.50 45.18
CA THR A 6 7.14 -16.66 45.40
C THR A 6 6.22 -16.83 44.19
N ALA A 7 4.97 -17.21 44.44
CA ALA A 7 3.95 -17.32 43.40
C ALA A 7 3.90 -16.01 42.58
N PRO A 8 3.80 -16.08 41.24
CA PRO A 8 3.75 -14.89 40.40
C PRO A 8 2.56 -14.01 40.83
N THR A 9 2.82 -12.70 40.98
CA THR A 9 1.77 -11.73 41.30
C THR A 9 0.81 -11.63 40.12
N PRO A 10 -0.51 -11.68 40.34
CA PRO A 10 -1.48 -11.63 39.26
C PRO A 10 -1.35 -10.32 38.45
N LEU A 11 -1.45 -10.43 37.13
CA LEU A 11 -1.44 -9.33 36.16
C LEU A 11 -2.85 -8.84 35.82
N LEU A 12 -3.88 -9.66 35.96
CA LEU A 12 -5.25 -9.31 35.60
C LEU A 12 -6.12 -9.12 36.84
N GLY A 13 -6.73 -7.93 36.98
CA GLY A 13 -7.73 -7.64 38.01
C GLY A 13 -9.17 -7.75 37.50
N SER A 14 -9.51 -6.94 36.50
CA SER A 14 -10.85 -6.91 35.91
C SER A 14 -10.84 -6.39 34.48
N VAL A 15 -11.88 -6.71 33.71
CA VAL A 15 -12.13 -6.15 32.37
C VAL A 15 -13.42 -5.33 32.41
N VAL A 16 -13.34 -4.05 32.06
CA VAL A 16 -14.46 -3.10 32.07
C VAL A 16 -14.86 -2.79 30.63
N CYS A 17 -16.13 -2.99 30.29
CA CYS A 17 -16.69 -2.68 28.97
C CYS A 17 -17.68 -1.52 29.10
N THR A 18 -17.42 -0.43 28.38
CA THR A 18 -18.24 0.80 28.45
C THR A 18 -18.69 1.24 27.06
N PRO A 19 -19.99 1.21 26.74
CA PRO A 19 -21.07 0.63 27.55
C PRO A 19 -21.06 -0.91 27.52
N ALA A 20 -21.69 -1.56 28.51
CA ALA A 20 -21.85 -3.03 28.53
C ALA A 20 -22.95 -3.52 27.55
N VAL A 21 -23.84 -2.62 27.13
CA VAL A 21 -24.87 -2.83 26.12
C VAL A 21 -24.75 -1.73 25.07
N ALA A 22 -24.60 -2.09 23.81
CA ALA A 22 -24.44 -1.14 22.70
C ALA A 22 -25.31 -1.55 21.51
N ALA A 23 -25.54 -0.66 20.54
CA ALA A 23 -26.12 -1.05 19.26
C ALA A 23 -25.03 -1.41 18.24
N ILE A 24 -25.42 -2.05 17.13
CA ILE A 24 -24.53 -2.23 15.98
C ILE A 24 -23.88 -0.87 15.59
N GLY A 25 -22.59 -0.88 15.29
CA GLY A 25 -21.84 0.31 14.89
C GLY A 25 -21.45 1.27 16.01
N ASP A 26 -21.94 1.07 17.23
CA ASP A 26 -21.51 1.84 18.39
C ASP A 26 -20.15 1.37 18.90
N SER A 27 -19.39 2.30 19.48
CA SER A 27 -18.08 2.03 20.05
C SER A 27 -18.19 1.59 21.50
N ILE A 28 -17.53 0.47 21.82
CA ILE A 28 -17.35 0.00 23.20
C ILE A 28 -15.89 0.16 23.57
N CYS A 29 -15.65 0.91 24.65
CA CYS A 29 -14.36 0.97 25.30
C CYS A 29 -14.17 -0.25 26.20
N VAL A 30 -13.25 -1.13 25.83
CA VAL A 30 -12.77 -2.25 26.64
C VAL A 30 -11.49 -1.82 27.34
N GLU A 31 -11.47 -1.89 28.67
CA GLU A 31 -10.33 -1.50 29.49
C GLU A 31 -9.97 -2.59 30.50
N VAL A 32 -8.71 -3.00 30.50
CA VAL A 32 -8.14 -3.97 31.45
C VAL A 32 -7.55 -3.22 32.64
N LYS A 33 -7.91 -3.66 33.84
CA LYS A 33 -7.40 -3.12 35.11
C LYS A 33 -6.49 -4.12 35.80
N ALA A 34 -5.45 -3.61 36.45
CA ALA A 34 -4.59 -4.37 37.34
C ALA A 34 -5.38 -4.86 38.58
N PRO A 35 -4.88 -5.85 39.36
CA PRO A 35 -5.55 -6.32 40.57
C PRO A 35 -5.81 -5.24 41.63
N ASN A 36 -5.05 -4.15 41.61
CA ASN A 36 -5.26 -2.98 42.46
C ASN A 36 -6.34 -2.01 41.93
N GLY A 37 -7.01 -2.34 40.82
CA GLY A 37 -8.04 -1.53 40.16
C GLY A 37 -7.52 -0.41 39.27
N GLN A 38 -6.20 -0.20 39.15
CA GLN A 38 -5.64 0.86 38.30
C GLN A 38 -5.64 0.46 36.82
N SER A 39 -5.79 1.46 35.96
CA SER A 39 -5.59 1.31 34.52
C SER A 39 -4.11 1.07 34.20
N TYR A 40 -3.88 0.20 33.22
CA TYR A 40 -2.57 0.09 32.59
C TYR A 40 -2.32 1.27 31.63
N ASP A 41 -1.05 1.65 31.44
CA ASP A 41 -0.68 2.42 30.25
C ASP A 41 -0.77 1.49 29.04
N ASN A 42 -1.66 1.84 28.12
CA ASN A 42 -1.92 1.10 26.90
C ASN A 42 -0.67 0.88 26.03
N ASN A 43 0.35 1.71 26.21
CA ASN A 43 1.60 1.61 25.47
C ASN A 43 2.75 0.94 26.24
N GLU A 44 2.54 0.53 27.49
CA GLU A 44 3.53 -0.21 28.31
C GLU A 44 3.07 -1.64 28.62
N SER A 45 1.81 -1.97 28.34
CA SER A 45 1.20 -3.28 28.60
C SER A 45 1.62 -4.36 27.59
N GLY A 46 2.91 -4.47 27.23
CA GLY A 46 3.43 -5.38 26.20
C GLY A 46 3.16 -6.87 26.42
N ASN A 47 2.56 -7.24 27.55
CA ASN A 47 2.10 -8.58 27.89
C ASN A 47 0.57 -8.67 28.03
N ILE A 48 -0.24 -7.70 27.59
CA ILE A 48 -1.71 -7.73 27.66
C ILE A 48 -2.27 -7.61 26.25
N CYS A 49 -3.18 -8.52 25.89
CA CYS A 49 -3.93 -8.48 24.63
C CYS A 49 -5.43 -8.52 24.90
N ILE A 50 -6.20 -7.75 24.13
CA ILE A 50 -7.66 -7.84 24.03
C ILE A 50 -7.98 -8.50 22.69
N ASN A 51 -8.68 -9.64 22.72
CA ASN A 51 -9.00 -10.45 21.54
C ASN A 51 -7.78 -10.74 20.65
N GLY A 52 -6.65 -11.05 21.26
CA GLY A 52 -5.40 -11.38 20.57
C GLY A 52 -4.56 -10.17 20.13
N VAL A 53 -5.12 -8.96 20.17
CA VAL A 53 -4.45 -7.73 19.73
C VAL A 53 -3.81 -7.01 20.92
N PRO A 54 -2.54 -6.60 20.83
CA PRO A 54 -1.86 -5.90 21.92
C PRO A 54 -2.58 -4.63 22.37
N GLY A 55 -2.59 -4.41 23.69
CA GLY A 55 -3.18 -3.23 24.32
C GLY A 55 -4.08 -3.60 25.50
N SER A 56 -4.03 -2.78 26.54
CA SER A 56 -4.88 -2.87 27.72
C SER A 56 -6.14 -2.00 27.64
N LYS A 57 -6.26 -1.13 26.62
CA LYS A 57 -7.46 -0.35 26.33
C LYS A 57 -7.72 -0.32 24.83
N GLN A 58 -8.92 -0.71 24.40
CA GLN A 58 -9.31 -0.69 23.00
C GLN A 58 -10.77 -0.26 22.83
N TYR A 59 -11.03 0.48 21.76
CA TYR A 59 -12.37 0.79 21.27
C TYR A 59 -12.72 -0.20 20.16
N LEU A 60 -13.71 -1.02 20.43
CA LEU A 60 -14.19 -2.06 19.55
C LEU A 60 -15.57 -1.69 19.01
N VAL A 61 -15.85 -2.07 17.77
CA VAL A 61 -17.14 -1.87 17.10
C VAL A 61 -17.58 -3.21 16.54
N TRP A 62 -18.88 -3.50 16.58
CA TRP A 62 -19.47 -4.70 15.99
C TRP A 62 -20.45 -4.33 14.89
N ASN A 63 -20.48 -5.12 13.83
CA ASN A 63 -21.46 -4.97 12.75
C ASN A 63 -22.70 -5.88 12.92
N ARG A 64 -22.78 -6.63 14.04
CA ARG A 64 -23.82 -7.63 14.31
C ARG A 64 -24.30 -7.61 15.75
N ALA A 65 -25.61 -7.82 15.92
CA ALA A 65 -26.25 -8.00 17.21
C ALA A 65 -25.91 -9.37 17.82
N GLY A 66 -26.17 -9.52 19.12
CA GLY A 66 -25.95 -10.72 19.88
C GLY A 66 -25.03 -10.49 21.08
N LYS A 67 -24.89 -11.55 21.87
CA LYS A 67 -23.96 -11.57 23.00
C LYS A 67 -22.55 -11.83 22.46
N LYS A 68 -21.61 -10.94 22.76
CA LYS A 68 -20.24 -11.00 22.26
C LYS A 68 -19.26 -11.23 23.41
N SER A 69 -18.37 -12.20 23.22
CA SER A 69 -17.32 -12.53 24.18
C SER A 69 -16.06 -11.72 23.89
N ILE A 70 -15.43 -11.21 24.94
CA ILE A 70 -14.14 -10.54 24.90
C ILE A 70 -13.18 -11.37 25.73
N THR A 71 -12.09 -11.80 25.12
CA THR A 71 -11.01 -12.54 25.78
C THR A 71 -9.84 -11.62 26.01
N VAL A 72 -9.40 -11.51 27.26
CA VAL A 72 -8.20 -10.79 27.65
C VAL A 72 -7.17 -11.80 28.11
N THR A 73 -5.96 -11.71 27.56
CA THR A 73 -4.83 -12.53 27.96
C THR A 73 -3.74 -11.64 28.51
N ALA A 74 -3.07 -12.08 29.57
CA ALA A 74 -1.84 -11.45 30.01
C ALA A 74 -0.77 -12.42 30.49
N GLY A 75 0.49 -12.09 30.25
CA GLY A 75 1.64 -12.86 30.74
C GLY A 75 2.49 -13.44 29.62
N LYS A 76 3.30 -14.45 29.96
CA LYS A 76 4.22 -15.14 29.04
C LYS A 76 3.89 -16.64 29.02
N ARG A 77 4.28 -17.34 27.96
CA ARG A 77 4.06 -18.80 27.80
C ARG A 77 4.52 -19.54 29.08
N GLY A 78 3.62 -20.26 29.74
CA GLY A 78 3.84 -20.95 31.03
C GLY A 78 3.38 -20.21 32.31
N ALA A 79 3.00 -18.93 32.22
CA ALA A 79 2.41 -18.13 33.30
C ALA A 79 1.46 -17.08 32.71
N ILE A 80 0.32 -17.54 32.19
CA ILE A 80 -0.67 -16.72 31.49
C ILE A 80 -1.94 -16.64 32.34
N GLU A 81 -2.43 -15.43 32.52
CA GLU A 81 -3.75 -15.16 33.05
C GLU A 81 -4.73 -14.88 31.91
N LYS A 82 -5.95 -15.37 32.05
CA LYS A 82 -7.03 -15.12 31.10
C LYS A 82 -8.24 -14.59 31.86
N LEU A 83 -8.85 -13.54 31.32
CA LEU A 83 -10.17 -13.07 31.75
C LEU A 83 -11.11 -13.07 30.55
N LYS A 84 -12.39 -13.30 30.82
CA LYS A 84 -13.46 -13.14 29.85
C LYS A 84 -14.40 -12.04 30.31
N ALA A 85 -14.88 -11.24 29.37
CA ALA A 85 -15.99 -10.32 29.55
C ALA A 85 -17.01 -10.55 28.45
N GLU A 86 -18.23 -10.08 28.66
CA GLU A 86 -19.30 -10.17 27.67
C GLU A 86 -19.93 -8.80 27.47
N VAL A 87 -20.32 -8.52 26.23
CA VAL A 87 -21.08 -7.32 25.86
C VAL A 87 -22.30 -7.73 25.05
N GLN A 88 -23.40 -7.02 25.24
CA GLN A 88 -24.62 -7.23 24.48
C GLN A 88 -24.68 -6.21 23.35
N ILE A 89 -24.71 -6.68 22.10
CA ILE A 89 -24.93 -5.84 20.93
C ILE A 89 -26.38 -5.99 20.48
N ASN A 90 -27.11 -4.89 20.39
CA ASN A 90 -28.51 -4.89 19.97
C ASN A 90 -28.63 -4.56 18.49
N ALA A 91 -29.63 -5.17 17.85
CA ALA A 91 -30.00 -4.77 16.49
C ALA A 91 -30.53 -3.33 16.51
N PRO A 92 -30.27 -2.54 15.45
CA PRO A 92 -30.86 -1.23 15.27
C PRO A 92 -32.38 -1.31 15.36
N ALA A 93 -33.00 -0.43 16.14
CA ALA A 93 -34.45 -0.44 16.35
C ALA A 93 -35.25 -0.17 15.06
N ASP A 94 -34.64 0.46 14.07
CA ASP A 94 -35.21 0.80 12.76
C ASP A 94 -34.90 -0.25 11.67
N GLY A 95 -34.16 -1.32 12.00
CA GLY A 95 -33.74 -2.37 11.07
C GLY A 95 -32.69 -1.96 10.04
N LYS A 96 -32.18 -0.72 10.06
CA LYS A 96 -31.16 -0.25 9.11
C LYS A 96 -29.77 -0.42 9.71
N GLN A 97 -28.83 -0.95 8.93
CA GLN A 97 -27.44 -1.00 9.37
C GLN A 97 -26.90 0.43 9.49
N PRO A 98 -26.43 0.83 10.68
CA PRO A 98 -25.99 2.19 10.89
C PRO A 98 -24.52 2.33 10.42
N PRO A 99 -23.99 3.55 10.25
CA PRO A 99 -22.60 3.74 9.83
C PRO A 99 -21.59 2.97 10.69
N VAL A 100 -20.62 2.31 10.06
CA VAL A 100 -19.57 1.54 10.76
C VAL A 100 -18.20 1.97 10.24
N LEU A 101 -17.27 2.29 11.14
CA LEU A 101 -15.89 2.58 10.77
C LEU A 101 -15.11 1.27 10.57
N THR A 102 -14.75 0.95 9.34
CA THR A 102 -13.83 -0.13 8.97
C THR A 102 -12.43 0.40 8.69
N VAL A 103 -11.44 -0.46 8.86
CA VAL A 103 -10.03 -0.11 8.66
C VAL A 103 -9.34 -1.25 7.95
N ARG A 104 -8.56 -0.92 6.92
CA ARG A 104 -7.70 -1.84 6.17
C ARG A 104 -6.27 -1.31 6.11
N ALA A 105 -5.27 -2.17 6.00
CA ALA A 105 -3.89 -1.72 5.80
C ALA A 105 -3.67 -1.26 4.35
N ALA A 106 -2.77 -0.30 4.14
CA ALA A 106 -2.35 0.09 2.81
C ALA A 106 -1.39 -0.96 2.22
N PRO A 107 -1.53 -1.32 0.93
CA PRO A 107 -0.71 -2.40 0.36
C PRO A 107 0.79 -2.16 0.33
N HIS A 108 1.14 -0.93 0.01
CA HIS A 108 2.48 -0.50 -0.32
C HIS A 108 3.19 0.19 0.85
N ASN A 109 2.50 0.37 1.99
CA ASN A 109 3.05 1.04 3.17
C ASN A 109 2.66 0.30 4.46
N PRO A 110 3.62 -0.35 5.15
CA PRO A 110 3.36 -1.22 6.30
C PRO A 110 2.95 -0.48 7.58
N THR A 111 2.84 0.84 7.55
CA THR A 111 2.37 1.66 8.69
C THR A 111 1.18 2.55 8.33
N ALA A 112 0.68 2.45 7.10
CA ALA A 112 -0.48 3.21 6.66
C ALA A 112 -1.76 2.36 6.64
N MET A 113 -2.88 3.03 6.88
CA MET A 113 -4.22 2.44 6.82
C MET A 113 -5.16 3.27 5.99
N ILE A 114 -6.14 2.59 5.42
CA ILE A 114 -7.30 3.18 4.80
C ILE A 114 -8.49 2.95 5.75
N LEU A 115 -9.05 4.05 6.24
CA LEU A 115 -10.23 4.11 7.09
C LEU A 115 -11.45 4.37 6.21
N THR A 116 -12.52 3.61 6.37
CA THR A 116 -13.76 3.75 5.59
C THR A 116 -14.98 3.72 6.51
N VAL A 117 -15.90 4.66 6.35
CA VAL A 117 -17.23 4.58 6.96
C VAL A 117 -18.16 3.82 6.02
N GLN A 118 -18.38 2.54 6.31
CA GLN A 118 -19.37 1.70 5.63
C GLN A 118 -20.79 2.00 6.11
N ASN A 119 -21.79 1.64 5.30
CA ASN A 119 -23.20 1.92 5.56
C ASN A 119 -23.45 3.40 5.88
N ALA A 120 -22.60 4.28 5.33
CA ALA A 120 -22.94 5.68 5.20
C ALA A 120 -24.25 5.72 4.40
N PRO A 121 -25.34 6.30 4.94
CA PRO A 121 -26.62 6.24 4.29
C PRO A 121 -26.53 6.82 2.89
N GLU A 122 -27.11 6.09 1.93
CA GLU A 122 -27.18 6.51 0.54
C GLU A 122 -27.84 7.88 0.44
N ARG A 123 -27.38 8.66 -0.54
CA ARG A 123 -27.97 9.92 -0.97
C ARG A 123 -29.47 9.71 -1.16
N ARG A 124 -30.32 10.26 -0.27
CA ARG A 124 -31.78 10.23 -0.46
C ARG A 124 -32.13 11.11 -1.66
N THR A 125 -32.17 10.53 -2.86
CA THR A 125 -32.96 11.10 -3.95
C THR A 125 -34.43 10.81 -3.63
N GLN A 126 -35.23 11.86 -3.39
CA GLN A 126 -36.68 11.68 -3.29
C GLN A 126 -37.21 11.23 -4.67
N GLY A 127 -37.40 9.92 -4.83
CA GLY A 127 -38.08 9.38 -6.00
C GLY A 127 -39.56 9.80 -6.00
N THR A 128 -39.97 10.58 -7.00
CA THR A 128 -41.38 10.73 -7.36
C THR A 128 -41.96 9.38 -7.83
N PRO A 129 -43.23 9.06 -7.52
CA PRO A 129 -43.82 7.77 -7.90
C PRO A 129 -43.95 7.67 -9.42
N ARG A 130 -43.43 6.60 -10.03
CA ARG A 130 -43.59 6.34 -11.46
C ARG A 130 -45.08 6.12 -11.80
N PRO A 131 -45.69 6.86 -12.75
CA PRO A 131 -46.98 6.48 -13.29
C PRO A 131 -46.83 5.22 -14.14
N ARG A 132 -47.75 4.27 -13.95
CA ARG A 132 -47.90 3.06 -14.76
C ARG A 132 -48.29 3.47 -16.18
N ILE A 133 -47.36 3.38 -17.13
CA ILE A 133 -47.64 3.66 -18.55
C ILE A 133 -48.35 2.45 -19.17
N GLU A 134 -49.63 2.62 -19.44
CA GLU A 134 -50.42 1.75 -20.30
C GLU A 134 -50.07 2.05 -21.77
N ILE A 135 -49.54 1.07 -22.48
CA ILE A 135 -49.12 1.21 -23.89
C ILE A 135 -50.37 1.22 -24.78
N LYS A 136 -50.59 2.32 -25.53
CA LYS A 136 -51.50 2.34 -26.69
C LYS A 136 -50.78 2.76 -27.98
N PRO A 137 -51.22 2.27 -29.15
CA PRO A 137 -50.41 2.22 -30.36
C PRO A 137 -50.36 3.53 -31.15
N ARG A 138 -49.25 3.68 -31.88
CA ARG A 138 -48.81 4.84 -32.66
C ARG A 138 -49.68 5.12 -33.90
N THR A 139 -49.90 6.38 -34.25
CA THR A 139 -50.21 6.84 -35.62
C THR A 139 -49.73 8.30 -35.83
N PRO A 140 -49.38 8.73 -37.07
CA PRO A 140 -48.41 9.82 -37.32
C PRO A 140 -49.00 11.09 -37.96
N ALA A 141 -48.36 12.26 -37.78
CA ALA A 141 -48.35 13.39 -38.74
C ALA A 141 -47.42 14.58 -38.34
N VAL A 142 -46.40 14.84 -39.19
CA VAL A 142 -45.85 16.09 -39.84
C VAL A 142 -45.99 17.53 -39.19
N PRO A 143 -45.24 18.58 -39.63
CA PRO A 143 -44.32 19.40 -38.82
C PRO A 143 -44.68 20.91 -38.79
N ILE A 144 -43.80 21.80 -38.25
CA ILE A 144 -43.44 23.17 -38.71
C ILE A 144 -42.94 24.04 -37.53
N GLY A 145 -41.81 24.75 -37.71
CA GLY A 145 -41.62 26.11 -37.17
C GLY A 145 -40.36 26.40 -36.34
N PRO A 146 -39.56 27.46 -36.65
CA PRO A 146 -38.19 27.64 -36.16
C PRO A 146 -38.07 28.55 -34.92
N ILE A 147 -37.01 28.39 -34.13
CA ILE A 147 -36.62 29.37 -33.09
C ILE A 147 -35.23 29.96 -33.41
N LEU A 148 -35.22 31.28 -33.53
CA LEU A 148 -34.07 32.17 -33.73
C LEU A 148 -33.23 32.33 -32.44
N PRO A 149 -31.93 32.68 -32.54
CA PRO A 149 -31.04 32.83 -31.40
C PRO A 149 -31.09 34.26 -30.83
N ARG A 150 -30.98 34.42 -29.51
CA ARG A 150 -30.77 35.73 -28.89
C ARG A 150 -29.56 35.72 -27.95
N LYS A 151 -28.48 36.35 -28.41
CA LYS A 151 -27.34 36.83 -27.62
C LYS A 151 -27.79 37.95 -26.67
N THR A 152 -27.24 38.00 -25.46
CA THR A 152 -26.88 39.28 -24.83
C THR A 152 -25.74 39.08 -23.82
N ALA A 153 -24.87 40.08 -23.72
CA ALA A 153 -23.57 40.04 -23.06
C ALA A 153 -23.53 40.88 -21.76
N MET A 154 -22.72 40.39 -20.81
CA MET A 154 -21.86 41.04 -19.80
C MET A 154 -22.36 42.23 -18.96
N SER A 155 -22.02 42.19 -17.66
CA SER A 155 -21.40 43.30 -16.91
C SER A 155 -20.67 42.80 -15.66
N ALA A 156 -19.36 42.98 -15.59
CA ALA A 156 -18.53 42.79 -14.41
C ALA A 156 -18.40 44.12 -13.64
N GLN A 157 -18.43 44.10 -12.31
CA GLN A 157 -18.03 45.23 -11.46
C GLN A 157 -16.94 44.81 -10.48
N THR A 158 -15.86 45.59 -10.49
CA THR A 158 -14.66 45.45 -9.66
C THR A 158 -14.76 46.40 -8.47
N ILE A 159 -14.38 45.97 -7.26
CA ILE A 159 -14.15 46.87 -6.11
C ILE A 159 -12.75 46.59 -5.52
N ALA A 160 -12.05 47.68 -5.18
CA ALA A 160 -10.64 47.78 -4.87
C ALA A 160 -10.25 47.37 -3.42
N ALA A 161 -8.99 46.95 -3.28
CA ALA A 161 -8.32 46.56 -2.04
C ALA A 161 -7.98 47.76 -1.11
N HIS A 162 -7.98 47.52 0.20
CA HIS A 162 -7.40 48.42 1.20
C HIS A 162 -6.38 47.70 2.10
N ASP A 163 -5.23 48.34 2.29
CA ASP A 163 -4.02 47.88 2.97
C ASP A 163 -4.04 47.97 4.52
N ALA A 164 -3.40 46.95 5.11
CA ALA A 164 -2.41 46.92 6.21
C ALA A 164 -2.62 47.67 7.56
N ALA A 165 -2.49 46.95 8.70
CA ALA A 165 -1.24 46.85 9.50
C ALA A 165 -1.41 46.43 10.98
N SER A 166 -0.41 45.66 11.46
CA SER A 166 0.14 45.54 12.82
C SER A 166 -0.65 44.88 13.97
N HIS A 167 -0.13 43.77 14.52
CA HIS A 167 0.12 43.58 15.97
C HIS A 167 1.05 42.35 16.25
N PRO A 168 1.82 42.35 17.35
CA PRO A 168 3.01 41.51 17.55
C PRO A 168 2.73 40.15 18.21
N ILE A 169 3.73 39.27 18.07
CA ILE A 169 3.86 37.91 18.63
C ILE A 169 3.72 37.92 20.16
N LEU A 170 2.80 37.11 20.68
CA LEU A 170 2.78 36.67 22.08
C LEU A 170 2.58 35.15 22.14
N VAL A 171 3.57 34.50 22.76
CA VAL A 171 3.61 33.07 23.08
C VAL A 171 2.54 32.79 24.14
N SER A 172 1.63 31.84 23.86
CA SER A 172 0.66 31.36 24.85
C SER A 172 0.68 29.83 24.90
N THR A 173 1.23 29.30 25.98
CA THR A 173 0.98 27.95 26.49
C THR A 173 -0.49 27.84 26.90
N ALA A 174 -1.34 27.28 26.05
CA ALA A 174 -2.71 26.89 26.40
C ALA A 174 -3.00 25.48 25.83
N PRO A 175 -3.81 24.65 26.53
CA PRO A 175 -4.20 23.34 26.02
C PRO A 175 -4.98 23.49 24.70
N PRO A 176 -4.98 22.48 23.82
CA PRO A 176 -5.67 22.56 22.54
C PRO A 176 -7.16 22.84 22.78
N ARG A 177 -7.63 23.95 22.23
CA ARG A 177 -9.05 24.31 22.20
C ARG A 177 -9.75 23.28 21.33
N ALA A 178 -10.78 22.62 21.86
CA ALA A 178 -11.67 21.81 21.06
C ALA A 178 -12.22 22.67 19.91
N ALA A 179 -11.97 22.25 18.67
CA ALA A 179 -12.63 22.83 17.50
C ALA A 179 -14.12 22.47 17.61
N THR A 180 -14.92 23.38 18.16
CA THR A 180 -16.36 23.32 18.01
C THR A 180 -16.69 23.77 16.59
N ASN A 181 -16.60 22.84 15.63
CA ASN A 181 -17.21 22.99 14.31
C ASN A 181 -18.73 22.91 14.50
N ALA A 182 -19.32 24.00 15.00
CA ALA A 182 -20.76 24.16 15.04
C ALA A 182 -21.20 24.80 13.71
N GLY A 183 -21.47 23.95 12.71
CA GLY A 183 -22.06 24.38 11.45
C GLY A 183 -21.62 23.47 10.30
N GLY A 184 -22.49 22.56 9.85
CA GLY A 184 -22.22 21.77 8.66
C GLY A 184 -23.07 20.52 8.57
N GLY A 185 -24.31 20.66 8.09
CA GLY A 185 -25.20 19.55 7.79
C GLY A 185 -26.49 20.05 7.15
N ALA A 186 -26.39 20.67 5.97
CA ALA A 186 -27.57 21.12 5.21
C ALA A 186 -27.90 20.16 4.05
N THR A 187 -26.92 19.54 3.37
CA THR A 187 -27.17 18.84 2.08
C THR A 187 -26.28 17.62 1.76
N ALA A 188 -25.11 17.47 2.39
CA ALA A 188 -24.26 16.27 2.27
C ALA A 188 -23.60 15.88 3.61
N ALA A 189 -23.17 14.63 3.74
CA ALA A 189 -22.51 14.13 4.95
C ALA A 189 -21.04 14.61 5.02
N VAL A 190 -20.61 15.06 6.20
CA VAL A 190 -19.22 15.47 6.49
C VAL A 190 -18.60 14.51 7.51
N TYR A 191 -17.32 14.20 7.32
CA TYR A 191 -16.56 13.28 8.15
C TYR A 191 -15.39 14.03 8.80
N ASN A 192 -15.41 14.17 10.12
CA ASN A 192 -14.32 14.76 10.89
C ASN A 192 -13.54 13.67 11.60
N TRP A 193 -12.28 13.49 11.22
CA TRP A 193 -11.38 12.42 11.66
C TRP A 193 -10.41 12.92 12.73
N GLN A 194 -10.21 12.12 13.77
CA GLN A 194 -9.13 12.24 14.73
C GLN A 194 -8.29 10.97 14.68
N LEU A 195 -7.01 11.08 14.36
CA LEU A 195 -6.08 9.98 14.09
C LEU A 195 -4.87 10.09 15.02
N GLY A 196 -5.09 9.86 16.31
CA GLY A 196 -4.09 10.15 17.35
C GLY A 196 -3.93 11.66 17.54
N ALA A 197 -2.73 12.19 17.26
CA ALA A 197 -2.45 13.63 17.38
C ALA A 197 -2.93 14.47 16.18
N VAL A 198 -3.39 13.83 15.11
CA VAL A 198 -3.77 14.48 13.84
C VAL A 198 -5.29 14.59 13.72
N ALA A 199 -5.79 15.74 13.27
CA ALA A 199 -7.21 15.96 12.97
C ALA A 199 -7.38 16.35 11.49
N LEU A 200 -8.37 15.75 10.80
CA LEU A 200 -8.62 15.93 9.37
C LEU A 200 -10.13 15.98 9.09
N GLY A 201 -10.54 16.67 8.03
CA GLY A 201 -11.93 16.65 7.53
C GLY A 201 -12.01 16.09 6.11
N SER A 202 -13.08 15.37 5.78
CA SER A 202 -13.36 14.92 4.42
C SER A 202 -14.85 14.96 4.08
N SER A 203 -15.16 15.12 2.80
CA SER A 203 -16.51 14.95 2.23
C SER A 203 -16.81 13.51 1.82
N HIS A 204 -15.78 12.67 1.76
CA HIS A 204 -15.87 11.26 1.41
C HIS A 204 -15.73 10.39 2.67
N PRO A 205 -16.43 9.24 2.73
CA PRO A 205 -16.36 8.32 3.87
C PRO A 205 -15.02 7.59 4.00
N THR A 206 -14.03 7.86 3.15
CA THR A 206 -12.75 7.12 3.11
C THR A 206 -11.55 8.07 3.28
N LEU A 207 -10.56 7.65 4.06
CA LEU A 207 -9.31 8.38 4.30
C LEU A 207 -8.12 7.42 4.43
N GLN A 208 -6.99 7.73 3.79
CA GLN A 208 -5.72 7.03 4.03
C GLN A 208 -4.80 7.86 4.93
N HIS A 209 -4.13 7.22 5.90
CA HIS A 209 -3.22 7.88 6.82
C HIS A 209 -2.05 6.97 7.23
N ASP A 210 -0.82 7.52 7.24
CA ASP A 210 0.40 6.83 7.69
C ASP A 210 0.74 7.19 9.15
N PHE A 211 0.86 6.16 10.00
CA PHE A 211 1.18 6.31 11.42
C PHE A 211 2.69 6.28 11.72
N SER A 212 3.56 6.04 10.73
CA SER A 212 5.02 5.90 10.89
C SER A 212 5.68 6.99 11.74
N ALA A 213 5.35 8.27 11.49
CA ALA A 213 5.90 9.42 12.20
C ALA A 213 5.52 9.46 13.69
N GLN A 214 4.40 8.84 14.06
CA GLN A 214 3.87 8.81 15.43
C GLN A 214 4.35 7.60 16.23
N LEU A 215 5.09 6.67 15.62
CA LEU A 215 5.60 5.47 16.31
C LEU A 215 6.76 5.82 17.25
N ASN A 216 6.68 5.30 18.49
CA ASN A 216 7.78 5.39 19.44
C ASN A 216 8.82 4.29 19.15
N PRO A 217 10.08 4.65 18.83
CA PRO A 217 11.13 3.67 18.47
C PRO A 217 11.52 2.73 19.61
N ASN A 218 11.11 3.02 20.85
CA ASN A 218 11.37 2.20 22.03
C ASN A 218 10.23 1.25 22.39
N ARG A 219 9.21 1.14 21.54
CA ARG A 219 8.04 0.30 21.79
C ARG A 219 7.80 -0.66 20.60
N PRO A 220 7.35 -1.90 20.86
CA PRO A 220 7.07 -2.90 19.81
C PRO A 220 5.85 -2.56 18.96
N HIS A 221 4.94 -1.74 19.48
CA HIS A 221 3.74 -1.27 18.80
C HIS A 221 3.25 0.02 19.44
N THR A 222 2.26 0.67 18.84
CA THR A 222 1.52 1.79 19.41
C THR A 222 0.04 1.60 19.10
N VAL A 223 -0.83 1.81 20.09
CA VAL A 223 -2.28 1.75 19.91
C VAL A 223 -2.82 3.16 19.70
N PHE A 224 -3.43 3.40 18.55
CA PHE A 224 -4.09 4.65 18.18
C PHE A 224 -5.60 4.52 18.37
N HIS A 225 -6.20 5.46 19.07
CA HIS A 225 -7.66 5.59 19.14
C HIS A 225 -8.10 6.55 18.04
N VAL A 226 -8.65 6.00 16.96
CA VAL A 226 -9.18 6.78 15.85
C VAL A 226 -10.64 7.12 16.13
N GLN A 227 -11.07 8.32 15.76
CA GLN A 227 -12.45 8.76 15.85
C GLN A 227 -12.87 9.35 14.53
N VAL A 228 -14.10 9.08 14.11
CA VAL A 228 -14.79 9.81 13.05
C VAL A 228 -16.09 10.37 13.61
N THR A 229 -16.33 11.65 13.36
CA THR A 229 -17.62 12.28 13.61
C THR A 229 -18.31 12.44 12.27
N VAL A 230 -19.36 11.66 12.05
CA VAL A 230 -20.20 11.68 10.86
C VAL A 230 -21.34 12.65 11.14
N GLN A 231 -21.34 13.78 10.43
CA GLN A 231 -22.41 14.77 10.50
C GLN A 231 -23.23 14.69 9.21
N GLN A 232 -24.47 14.22 9.34
CA GLN A 232 -25.41 14.15 8.22
C GLN A 232 -26.36 15.35 8.20
N PRO A 233 -26.94 15.68 7.04
CA PRO A 233 -27.97 16.70 6.94
C PRO A 233 -29.22 16.33 7.75
N GLY A 234 -29.64 17.20 8.66
CA GLY A 234 -30.87 17.02 9.46
C GLY A 234 -30.78 16.00 10.60
N ASP A 235 -29.71 15.23 10.70
CA ASP A 235 -29.48 14.25 11.77
C ASP A 235 -28.45 14.74 12.80
N ALA A 236 -28.50 14.18 14.00
CA ALA A 236 -27.51 14.46 15.03
C ALA A 236 -26.12 13.90 14.63
N PRO A 237 -25.01 14.59 14.94
CA PRO A 237 -23.67 14.07 14.68
C PRO A 237 -23.46 12.73 15.39
N ARG A 238 -23.00 11.74 14.64
CA ARG A 238 -22.65 10.42 15.18
C ARG A 238 -21.15 10.30 15.32
N VAL A 239 -20.69 9.98 16.52
CA VAL A 239 -19.28 9.74 16.81
C VAL A 239 -19.02 8.24 16.83
N ILE A 240 -18.06 7.79 16.04
CA ILE A 240 -17.59 6.41 16.01
C ILE A 240 -16.10 6.42 16.35
N GLN A 241 -15.73 5.70 17.40
CA GLN A 241 -14.37 5.45 17.82
C GLN A 241 -13.96 3.99 17.55
N ARG A 242 -12.71 3.81 17.10
CA ARG A 242 -12.12 2.49 16.92
C ARG A 242 -10.65 2.53 17.29
N SER A 243 -10.12 1.46 17.85
CA SER A 243 -8.68 1.34 18.08
C SER A 243 -8.00 0.60 16.96
N VAL A 244 -6.78 1.05 16.67
CA VAL A 244 -5.86 0.48 15.71
C VAL A 244 -4.54 0.24 16.44
N SER A 245 -3.95 -0.94 16.30
CA SER A 245 -2.58 -1.20 16.75
C SER A 245 -1.64 -1.18 15.55
N VAL A 246 -0.49 -0.51 15.67
CA VAL A 246 0.54 -0.48 14.61
C VAL A 246 1.83 -1.03 15.17
N ALA A 247 2.29 -2.17 14.64
CA ALA A 247 3.58 -2.74 14.98
C ALA A 247 4.71 -1.81 14.53
N ASN A 248 5.80 -1.75 15.30
CA ASN A 248 6.95 -0.92 14.99
C ASN A 248 8.06 -1.77 14.33
N PRO A 249 8.27 -1.67 13.00
CA PRO A 249 9.26 -2.49 12.32
C PRO A 249 10.69 -2.20 12.80
N TYR A 250 10.98 -0.95 13.13
CA TYR A 250 12.29 -0.52 13.63
C TYR A 250 12.64 -1.20 14.96
N PHE A 251 11.70 -1.18 15.91
CA PHE A 251 11.89 -1.82 17.21
C PHE A 251 12.07 -3.34 17.07
N LEU A 252 11.27 -3.98 16.21
CA LEU A 252 11.35 -5.42 15.96
C LEU A 252 12.69 -5.83 15.34
N ALA A 253 13.23 -5.03 14.40
CA ALA A 253 14.58 -5.25 13.88
C ALA A 253 15.64 -5.12 14.98
N ARG A 254 15.52 -4.10 15.85
CA ARG A 254 16.44 -3.87 16.97
C ARG A 254 16.43 -5.01 17.98
N GLN A 255 15.28 -5.62 18.26
CA GLN A 255 15.19 -6.82 19.11
C GLN A 255 15.94 -8.02 18.52
N ARG A 256 16.06 -8.10 17.19
CA ARG A 256 16.85 -9.11 16.48
C ARG A 256 18.34 -8.74 16.36
N GLY A 257 18.79 -7.69 17.05
CA GLY A 257 20.21 -7.33 17.15
C GLY A 257 20.74 -6.47 15.99
N VAL A 258 19.86 -5.83 15.20
CA VAL A 258 20.27 -4.92 14.13
C VAL A 258 19.47 -3.62 14.16
N LEU A 259 20.14 -2.48 13.99
CA LEU A 259 19.45 -1.22 13.74
C LEU A 259 19.14 -1.12 12.25
N GLN A 260 17.87 -1.02 11.90
CA GLN A 260 17.41 -0.83 10.52
C GLN A 260 16.61 0.47 10.42
N PRO A 261 17.27 1.65 10.38
CA PRO A 261 16.60 2.93 10.23
C PRO A 261 15.62 2.93 9.05
N PRO A 262 14.38 3.42 9.22
CA PRO A 262 13.37 3.42 8.16
C PRO A 262 13.77 4.33 7.00
N VAL A 263 13.49 3.86 5.79
CA VAL A 263 13.50 4.68 4.56
C VAL A 263 12.11 5.30 4.42
N GLU A 264 12.01 6.62 4.60
CA GLU A 264 10.73 7.35 4.56
C GLU A 264 10.26 7.60 3.12
N SER A 265 11.20 7.83 2.22
CA SER A 265 10.92 7.99 0.80
C SER A 265 12.11 7.53 -0.02
N SER A 266 11.84 7.09 -1.25
CA SER A 266 12.85 6.64 -2.20
C SER A 266 12.33 6.91 -3.60
N ASP A 267 13.21 7.32 -4.50
CA ASP A 267 12.93 7.21 -5.93
C ASP A 267 12.62 5.74 -6.26
N PHE A 268 11.65 5.51 -7.13
CA PHE A 268 11.31 4.15 -7.56
C PHE A 268 12.22 3.66 -8.68
N SER A 269 12.62 4.58 -9.56
CA SER A 269 13.41 4.30 -10.75
C SER A 269 14.71 5.10 -10.69
N ALA A 270 15.81 4.50 -11.14
CA ALA A 270 17.06 5.23 -11.33
C ALA A 270 17.11 5.81 -12.74
N LEU A 271 17.61 7.04 -12.83
CA LEU A 271 17.78 7.76 -14.09
C LEU A 271 19.24 7.78 -14.48
N PHE A 272 19.53 7.58 -15.76
CA PHE A 272 20.90 7.65 -16.24
C PHE A 272 21.30 9.10 -16.49
N ALA A 273 22.25 9.61 -15.71
CA ALA A 273 22.83 10.94 -15.84
C ALA A 273 24.29 10.91 -15.37
N ASP A 274 25.16 11.67 -16.02
CA ASP A 274 26.59 11.77 -15.66
C ASP A 274 27.35 10.45 -15.71
N GLY A 275 27.11 9.67 -16.76
CA GLY A 275 27.76 8.37 -16.93
C GLY A 275 27.39 7.36 -15.83
N SER A 276 26.35 7.65 -15.03
CA SER A 276 25.95 6.89 -13.86
C SER A 276 24.43 6.73 -13.79
N TYR A 277 23.97 5.67 -13.16
CA TYR A 277 22.58 5.53 -12.72
C TYR A 277 22.43 6.25 -11.39
N ARG A 278 21.60 7.29 -11.40
CA ARG A 278 21.34 8.16 -10.26
C ARG A 278 19.95 7.93 -9.70
N ALA A 279 19.87 7.91 -8.38
CA ALA A 279 18.63 7.87 -7.62
C ALA A 279 18.88 8.45 -6.23
N SER A 280 17.85 8.58 -5.42
CA SER A 280 17.96 9.09 -4.07
C SER A 280 16.91 8.49 -3.14
N PHE A 281 17.20 8.51 -1.85
CA PHE A 281 16.27 8.10 -0.82
C PHE A 281 16.53 8.85 0.49
N ILE A 282 15.52 8.92 1.35
CA ILE A 282 15.56 9.61 2.65
C ILE A 282 15.44 8.59 3.77
N VAL A 283 16.38 8.64 4.70
CA VAL A 283 16.45 7.75 5.86
C VAL A 283 16.18 8.56 7.11
N ARG A 284 15.27 8.09 7.97
CA ARG A 284 15.08 8.66 9.31
C ARG A 284 15.87 7.87 10.33
N ASN A 285 16.72 8.55 11.09
CA ASN A 285 17.35 7.96 12.27
C ASN A 285 16.49 8.26 13.51
N PRO A 286 15.81 7.27 14.10
CA PRO A 286 14.99 7.49 15.28
C PRO A 286 15.81 7.49 16.59
N GLU A 287 17.09 7.12 16.55
CA GLU A 287 17.94 7.08 17.75
C GLU A 287 18.30 8.50 18.21
N ALA A 288 18.51 8.64 19.51
CA ALA A 288 18.99 9.89 20.13
C ALA A 288 20.49 10.15 19.88
N VAL A 289 21.17 9.27 19.14
CA VAL A 289 22.59 9.37 18.82
C VAL A 289 22.81 9.34 17.31
N ASN A 290 23.91 9.94 16.85
CA ASN A 290 24.32 9.84 15.47
C ASN A 290 24.69 8.40 15.12
N VAL A 291 24.34 7.99 13.91
CA VAL A 291 24.63 6.66 13.38
C VAL A 291 25.44 6.81 12.09
N ALA A 292 26.59 6.15 12.00
CA ALA A 292 27.45 6.22 10.82
C ALA A 292 27.20 5.02 9.90
N LEU A 293 27.20 5.27 8.59
CA LEU A 293 27.29 4.27 7.53
C LEU A 293 28.68 4.39 6.88
N ALA A 294 29.42 3.28 6.89
CA ALA A 294 30.83 3.22 6.52
C ALA A 294 31.09 2.43 5.21
N SER A 295 30.10 1.68 4.72
CA SER A 295 30.23 0.95 3.46
C SER A 295 28.90 0.81 2.73
N MET A 296 28.98 0.63 1.41
CA MET A 296 27.85 0.38 0.51
C MET A 296 28.18 -0.83 -0.38
N GLN A 297 27.22 -1.75 -0.52
CA GLN A 297 27.26 -2.84 -1.50
C GLN A 297 26.16 -2.68 -2.54
N LEU A 298 26.51 -2.91 -3.80
CA LEU A 298 25.60 -2.90 -4.94
C LEU A 298 25.13 -4.32 -5.24
N GLU A 299 23.82 -4.51 -5.34
CA GLU A 299 23.18 -5.74 -5.80
C GLU A 299 22.47 -5.48 -7.14
N LEU A 300 22.70 -6.31 -8.14
CA LEU A 300 22.06 -6.21 -9.46
C LEU A 300 20.98 -7.28 -9.63
N ALA A 301 19.90 -6.93 -10.34
CA ALA A 301 18.80 -7.83 -10.68
C ALA A 301 18.46 -7.81 -12.17
N TYR A 302 18.01 -8.95 -12.69
CA TYR A 302 17.85 -9.25 -14.12
C TYR A 302 16.41 -9.72 -14.45
N GLU A 303 15.96 -9.58 -15.71
CA GLU A 303 14.57 -9.88 -16.15
C GLU A 303 14.25 -11.38 -16.22
N ASP A 304 15.16 -12.20 -16.72
CA ASP A 304 14.99 -13.64 -16.85
C ASP A 304 15.33 -14.37 -15.55
N GLY A 305 14.54 -15.40 -15.20
CA GLY A 305 14.85 -16.33 -14.11
C GLY A 305 16.18 -17.07 -14.33
N PRO A 306 16.41 -18.20 -13.62
CA PRO A 306 17.32 -18.38 -12.47
C PRO A 306 18.73 -17.74 -12.52
N ARG A 307 19.03 -16.76 -13.40
CA ARG A 307 20.33 -16.07 -13.45
C ARG A 307 20.72 -15.51 -12.10
N GLU A 308 21.96 -15.81 -11.72
CA GLU A 308 22.54 -15.53 -10.42
C GLU A 308 22.46 -14.04 -10.09
N PHE A 309 22.00 -13.74 -8.88
CA PHE A 309 22.12 -12.42 -8.27
C PHE A 309 23.60 -12.03 -8.25
N GLU A 310 23.90 -10.76 -8.56
CA GLU A 310 25.28 -10.29 -8.55
C GLU A 310 25.46 -9.27 -7.43
N LEU A 311 26.04 -9.73 -6.31
CA LEU A 311 26.45 -8.87 -5.22
C LEU A 311 27.89 -8.41 -5.47
N ARG A 312 28.06 -7.10 -5.69
CA ARG A 312 29.38 -6.50 -5.91
C ARG A 312 30.14 -6.36 -4.58
N PRO A 313 31.49 -6.34 -4.62
CA PRO A 313 32.30 -6.03 -3.45
C PRO A 313 31.88 -4.72 -2.78
N ALA A 314 32.03 -4.66 -1.45
CA ALA A 314 31.70 -3.45 -0.69
C ALA A 314 32.64 -2.30 -1.06
N THR A 315 32.06 -1.12 -1.21
CA THR A 315 32.78 0.14 -1.38
C THR A 315 32.68 0.95 -0.09
N ALA A 316 33.75 1.68 0.27
CA ALA A 316 33.72 2.55 1.43
C ALA A 316 32.81 3.75 1.18
N CYS A 317 32.05 4.16 2.18
CA CYS A 317 31.28 5.40 2.17
C CYS A 317 31.36 6.08 3.54
N ASN A 318 30.89 7.31 3.64
CA ASN A 318 30.86 8.03 4.91
C ASN A 318 29.61 8.89 5.02
N PHE A 319 28.52 8.28 5.47
CA PHE A 319 27.27 8.99 5.77
C PHE A 319 27.04 9.01 7.27
N VAL A 320 26.62 10.15 7.80
CA VAL A 320 26.22 10.29 9.20
C VAL A 320 24.73 10.60 9.25
N LEU A 321 23.96 9.62 9.71
CA LEU A 321 22.55 9.80 10.03
C LEU A 321 22.45 10.52 11.37
N LYS A 322 22.07 11.80 11.33
CA LYS A 322 21.98 12.63 12.54
C LYS A 322 20.90 12.11 13.49
N ALA A 323 21.13 12.22 14.79
CA ALA A 323 20.15 11.84 15.81
C ALA A 323 18.78 12.48 15.55
N GLN A 324 17.70 11.69 15.62
CA GLN A 324 16.30 12.13 15.48
C GLN A 324 16.00 12.98 14.24
N ALA A 325 16.75 12.77 13.15
CA ALA A 325 16.64 13.55 11.93
C ALA A 325 16.55 12.65 10.69
N THR A 326 16.13 13.26 9.59
CA THR A 326 16.17 12.64 8.26
C THR A 326 17.51 12.95 7.58
N THR A 327 17.93 12.07 6.69
CA THR A 327 19.15 12.25 5.88
C THR A 327 18.88 11.73 4.49
N ARG A 328 19.06 12.61 3.49
CA ARG A 328 19.01 12.25 2.08
C ARG A 328 20.33 11.59 1.68
N ILE A 329 20.23 10.47 0.98
CA ILE A 329 21.36 9.75 0.39
C ILE A 329 21.17 9.76 -1.12
N ASP A 330 22.08 10.43 -1.83
CA ASP A 330 22.14 10.37 -3.29
C ASP A 330 23.00 9.17 -3.70
N VAL A 331 22.42 8.34 -4.56
CA VAL A 331 23.02 7.13 -5.12
C VAL A 331 23.51 7.45 -6.53
N ALA A 332 24.75 7.09 -6.83
CA ALA A 332 25.34 7.21 -8.15
C ALA A 332 26.15 5.96 -8.46
N ILE A 333 25.64 5.12 -9.36
CA ILE A 333 26.30 3.88 -9.76
C ILE A 333 26.85 4.05 -11.18
N PRO A 334 28.18 4.04 -11.39
CA PRO A 334 28.76 4.20 -12.72
C PRO A 334 28.21 3.18 -13.72
N LYS A 335 28.03 3.59 -14.98
CA LYS A 335 27.55 2.71 -16.07
C LYS A 335 28.27 1.36 -16.11
N ALA A 336 29.59 1.40 -15.94
CA ALA A 336 30.44 0.21 -15.98
C ALA A 336 30.11 -0.84 -14.89
N GLN A 337 29.39 -0.46 -13.83
CA GLN A 337 28.98 -1.36 -12.74
C GLN A 337 27.56 -1.92 -12.92
N VAL A 338 26.79 -1.40 -13.87
CA VAL A 338 25.42 -1.85 -14.16
C VAL A 338 25.39 -2.47 -15.56
N PRO A 339 25.39 -3.80 -15.67
CA PRO A 339 25.27 -4.48 -16.94
C PRO A 339 23.98 -4.11 -17.66
N GLN A 340 24.04 -4.20 -18.96
CA GLN A 340 22.95 -3.95 -19.90
C GLN A 340 21.68 -4.74 -19.58
N GLN A 341 21.82 -5.97 -19.10
CA GLN A 341 20.71 -6.87 -18.79
C GLN A 341 20.10 -6.61 -17.40
N ALA A 342 20.75 -5.79 -16.56
CA ALA A 342 20.25 -5.52 -15.22
C ALA A 342 19.02 -4.61 -15.31
N ILE A 343 17.86 -5.07 -14.86
CA ILE A 343 16.61 -4.30 -14.93
C ILE A 343 16.33 -3.50 -13.65
N ALA A 344 17.14 -3.71 -12.62
CA ALA A 344 17.02 -3.03 -11.34
C ALA A 344 18.32 -3.22 -10.55
N PHE A 345 18.52 -2.39 -9.53
CA PHE A 345 19.60 -2.58 -8.56
C PHE A 345 19.14 -2.19 -7.15
N SER A 346 19.82 -2.75 -6.16
CA SER A 346 19.67 -2.42 -4.74
C SER A 346 21.00 -1.92 -4.19
N VAL A 347 20.96 -1.00 -3.25
CA VAL A 347 22.14 -0.55 -2.50
C VAL A 347 21.97 -0.88 -1.04
N HIS A 348 22.98 -1.53 -0.45
CA HIS A 348 23.00 -1.97 0.95
C HIS A 348 24.08 -1.21 1.70
N TYR A 349 23.68 -0.23 2.49
CA TYR A 349 24.56 0.52 3.36
C TYR A 349 24.72 -0.16 4.71
N LYS A 350 25.95 -0.16 5.23
CA LYS A 350 26.30 -0.75 6.52
C LYS A 350 27.05 0.23 7.39
N GLY A 351 26.88 0.08 8.68
CA GLY A 351 27.75 0.71 9.67
C GLY A 351 27.57 0.13 11.05
N THR A 352 27.94 0.91 12.05
CA THR A 352 27.88 0.50 13.45
C THR A 352 27.43 1.69 14.28
N ALA A 353 26.45 1.47 15.15
CA ALA A 353 26.03 2.49 16.10
C ALA A 353 27.01 2.57 17.29
N PRO A 354 27.01 3.67 18.06
CA PRO A 354 27.90 3.82 19.22
C PRO A 354 27.83 2.69 20.26
N ASN A 355 26.69 1.99 20.33
CA ASN A 355 26.48 0.84 21.22
C ASN A 355 26.99 -0.50 20.65
N GLY A 356 27.66 -0.49 19.49
CA GLY A 356 28.19 -1.69 18.83
C GLY A 356 27.18 -2.46 17.98
N LEU A 357 25.90 -2.06 17.94
CA LEU A 357 24.92 -2.72 17.08
C LEU A 357 25.21 -2.45 15.60
N PRO A 358 25.11 -3.47 14.73
CA PRO A 358 25.20 -3.27 13.29
C PRO A 358 24.03 -2.42 12.80
N VAL A 359 24.32 -1.55 11.83
CA VAL A 359 23.32 -0.67 11.19
C VAL A 359 23.20 -1.09 9.74
N ARG A 360 21.96 -1.26 9.26
CA ARG A 360 21.67 -1.61 7.87
C ARG A 360 20.61 -0.68 7.30
N VAL A 361 20.87 -0.18 6.10
CA VAL A 361 19.90 0.61 5.33
C VAL A 361 19.96 0.15 3.88
N SER A 362 18.82 -0.21 3.31
CA SER A 362 18.72 -0.69 1.92
C SER A 362 17.74 0.17 1.13
N ALA A 363 18.05 0.43 -0.14
CA ALA A 363 17.14 1.07 -1.08
C ALA A 363 17.16 0.30 -2.42
N HIS A 364 16.06 0.34 -3.17
CA HIS A 364 15.82 -0.49 -4.34
C HIS A 364 15.30 0.35 -5.50
N PHE A 365 15.90 0.22 -6.68
CA PHE A 365 15.61 1.07 -7.84
C PHE A 365 15.39 0.20 -9.08
N ASP A 366 14.30 0.46 -9.81
CA ASP A 366 14.10 -0.12 -11.14
C ASP A 366 14.88 0.66 -12.21
N LEU A 367 15.13 0.01 -13.34
CA LEU A 367 15.70 0.60 -14.54
C LEU A 367 14.67 0.46 -15.68
N PRO A 368 13.65 1.34 -15.76
CA PRO A 368 12.59 1.22 -16.78
C PRO A 368 13.13 1.11 -18.20
N GLN A 369 14.21 1.86 -18.50
CA GLN A 369 14.86 1.83 -19.81
C GLN A 369 15.42 0.44 -20.22
N HIS A 370 15.72 -0.43 -19.25
CA HIS A 370 16.26 -1.76 -19.50
C HIS A 370 15.17 -2.85 -19.57
N MET A 371 13.91 -2.51 -19.32
CA MET A 371 12.82 -3.47 -19.33
C MET A 371 12.39 -3.83 -20.75
N GLY A 372 11.92 -5.06 -20.94
CA GLY A 372 11.39 -5.51 -22.22
C GLY A 372 10.26 -4.64 -22.79
N LYS A 373 10.33 -4.37 -24.10
CA LYS A 373 9.35 -3.55 -24.85
C LYS A 373 7.90 -4.02 -24.79
N LYS A 374 7.66 -5.28 -24.42
CA LYS A 374 6.32 -5.86 -24.17
C LYS A 374 5.54 -5.11 -23.09
N LEU A 375 6.23 -4.33 -22.25
CA LEU A 375 5.64 -3.51 -21.20
C LEU A 375 5.26 -2.11 -21.67
N LEU A 376 5.54 -1.74 -22.93
CA LEU A 376 5.07 -0.47 -23.48
C LEU A 376 3.54 -0.48 -23.59
N VAL A 377 2.94 0.65 -23.22
CA VAL A 377 1.48 0.79 -23.28
C VAL A 377 1.00 1.00 -24.72
N ASN A 378 -0.28 0.71 -24.97
CA ASN A 378 -0.90 0.97 -26.28
C ASN A 378 -1.15 2.49 -26.52
N ALA A 379 -1.53 2.87 -27.74
CA ALA A 379 -1.74 4.28 -28.11
C ALA A 379 -2.86 5.00 -27.33
N ALA A 380 -3.91 4.27 -26.92
CA ALA A 380 -5.00 4.83 -26.11
C ALA A 380 -4.52 5.14 -24.69
N ALA A 381 -3.82 4.19 -24.07
CA ALA A 381 -3.16 4.35 -22.79
C ALA A 381 -2.12 5.47 -22.82
N GLN A 382 -1.30 5.54 -23.89
CA GLN A 382 -0.32 6.59 -24.10
C GLN A 382 -0.98 7.97 -24.08
N THR A 383 -2.04 8.16 -24.87
CA THR A 383 -2.79 9.42 -24.94
C THR A 383 -3.39 9.79 -23.58
N LEU A 384 -3.95 8.81 -22.85
CA LEU A 384 -4.51 9.04 -21.53
C LEU A 384 -3.44 9.52 -20.54
N LEU A 385 -2.32 8.80 -20.45
CA LEU A 385 -1.25 9.11 -19.51
C LEU A 385 -0.55 10.43 -19.87
N ASP A 386 -0.36 10.72 -21.16
CA ASP A 386 0.14 12.01 -21.63
C ASP A 386 -0.81 13.15 -21.24
N ASN A 387 -2.12 12.95 -21.34
CA ASN A 387 -3.11 13.92 -20.87
C ASN A 387 -3.06 14.09 -19.36
N LEU A 388 -2.87 13.02 -18.59
CA LEU A 388 -2.72 13.10 -17.14
C LEU A 388 -1.46 13.88 -16.74
N ALA A 389 -0.32 13.59 -17.36
CA ALA A 389 0.93 14.29 -17.09
C ALA A 389 0.92 15.75 -17.57
N SER A 390 0.42 16.01 -18.80
CA SER A 390 0.41 17.36 -19.39
C SER A 390 -0.62 18.30 -18.76
N ASN A 391 -1.78 17.78 -18.34
CA ASN A 391 -2.74 18.51 -17.50
C ASN A 391 -2.37 18.47 -16.02
N GLN A 392 -1.25 17.79 -15.70
CA GLN A 392 -0.62 17.74 -14.40
C GLN A 392 -1.57 17.22 -13.29
N LEU A 393 -2.45 16.29 -13.65
CA LEU A 393 -3.47 15.68 -12.79
C LEU A 393 -2.92 14.58 -11.86
N VAL A 394 -1.61 14.33 -11.91
CA VAL A 394 -0.89 13.26 -11.20
C VAL A 394 0.26 13.89 -10.41
N ALA A 395 0.68 13.25 -9.32
CA ALA A 395 1.76 13.80 -8.51
C ALA A 395 3.05 13.87 -9.33
N ASN A 396 3.51 12.74 -9.87
CA ASN A 396 4.72 12.69 -10.66
C ASN A 396 4.39 12.52 -12.16
N PRO A 397 4.65 13.54 -13.02
CA PRO A 397 4.33 13.48 -14.44
C PRO A 397 5.22 12.51 -15.24
N ALA A 398 6.24 11.89 -14.62
CA ALA A 398 7.06 10.85 -15.23
C ALA A 398 6.86 9.45 -14.61
N SER A 399 6.04 9.34 -13.55
CA SER A 399 5.74 8.07 -12.87
C SER A 399 4.33 8.12 -12.29
N ILE A 400 3.39 7.40 -12.90
CA ILE A 400 1.97 7.43 -12.54
C ILE A 400 1.58 6.10 -11.93
N THR A 401 1.14 6.09 -10.67
CA THR A 401 0.70 4.86 -10.00
C THR A 401 -0.69 4.41 -10.48
N MET A 402 -0.97 3.10 -10.44
CA MET A 402 -2.31 2.59 -10.78
C MET A 402 -3.39 3.08 -9.79
N GLU A 403 -2.99 3.39 -8.56
CA GLU A 403 -3.87 3.97 -7.55
C GLU A 403 -4.33 5.39 -7.95
N GLU A 404 -3.41 6.25 -8.42
CA GLU A 404 -3.75 7.58 -8.94
C GLU A 404 -4.72 7.50 -10.12
N VAL A 405 -4.46 6.59 -11.06
CA VAL A 405 -5.37 6.35 -12.20
C VAL A 405 -6.74 5.89 -11.70
N SER A 406 -6.78 4.93 -10.78
CA SER A 406 -8.04 4.40 -10.22
C SER A 406 -8.82 5.45 -9.43
N HIS A 407 -8.12 6.39 -8.79
CA HIS A 407 -8.73 7.52 -8.10
C HIS A 407 -9.37 8.49 -9.08
N LEU A 408 -8.64 8.88 -10.13
CA LEU A 408 -9.14 9.76 -11.21
C LEU A 408 -10.33 9.14 -11.96
N GLY A 409 -10.30 7.83 -12.22
CA GLY A 409 -11.41 7.11 -12.85
C GLY A 409 -12.68 7.12 -12.01
N ARG A 410 -12.57 6.97 -10.68
CA ARG A 410 -13.70 7.07 -9.75
C ARG A 410 -14.33 8.46 -9.70
N TYR A 411 -13.61 9.50 -10.09
CA TYR A 411 -14.12 10.87 -10.20
C TYR A 411 -14.66 11.22 -11.60
N GLY A 412 -14.83 10.23 -12.49
CA GLY A 412 -15.31 10.46 -13.86
C GLY A 412 -14.32 11.24 -14.73
N MET A 413 -13.06 11.37 -14.30
CA MET A 413 -12.03 12.13 -15.00
C MET A 413 -11.27 11.29 -16.03
N LEU A 414 -11.60 9.99 -16.18
CA LEU A 414 -11.02 9.09 -17.17
C LEU A 414 -12.11 8.44 -18.04
N PRO A 415 -11.89 8.28 -19.36
CA PRO A 415 -12.75 7.46 -20.21
C PRO A 415 -12.67 5.96 -19.85
N ALA A 416 -13.79 5.25 -19.95
CA ALA A 416 -14.04 3.95 -19.31
C ALA A 416 -13.17 2.75 -19.77
N HIS A 417 -12.41 2.84 -20.86
CA HIS A 417 -11.69 1.70 -21.46
C HIS A 417 -10.36 2.15 -22.08
N ALA A 418 -9.21 2.03 -21.39
CA ALA A 418 -7.97 2.48 -22.03
C ALA A 418 -6.65 1.77 -21.67
N LEU A 419 -6.58 0.88 -20.68
CA LEU A 419 -5.27 0.36 -20.24
C LEU A 419 -5.10 -1.12 -20.59
N THR A 420 -4.58 -1.39 -21.78
CA THR A 420 -4.00 -2.69 -22.13
C THR A 420 -2.61 -2.50 -22.74
N ALA A 421 -1.67 -3.38 -22.40
CA ALA A 421 -0.34 -3.40 -23.01
C ALA A 421 -0.40 -3.83 -24.48
N MET A 422 0.55 -3.36 -25.30
CA MET A 422 0.66 -3.73 -26.73
C MET A 422 1.15 -5.18 -26.93
N ASP A 423 0.71 -5.82 -28.02
CA ASP A 423 1.24 -7.10 -28.50
C ASP A 423 2.71 -7.03 -28.92
N MET A 424 3.41 -8.15 -28.69
CA MET A 424 4.85 -8.37 -28.94
C MET A 424 5.34 -7.88 -30.31
N HIS A 425 6.15 -6.82 -30.33
CA HIS A 425 7.03 -6.53 -31.47
C HIS A 425 8.39 -7.19 -31.26
N VAL A 426 8.73 -8.14 -32.14
CA VAL A 426 10.02 -8.85 -32.15
C VAL A 426 11.13 -7.86 -32.53
N ALA A 427 12.16 -7.73 -31.70
CA ALA A 427 13.33 -6.92 -32.01
C ALA A 427 14.03 -7.49 -33.27
N PRO A 428 14.30 -6.67 -34.30
CA PRO A 428 15.08 -7.14 -35.44
C PRO A 428 16.54 -7.39 -35.00
N PRO A 429 17.15 -8.53 -35.36
CA PRO A 429 18.49 -8.92 -34.89
C PRO A 429 19.66 -8.10 -35.46
N PHE A 430 19.41 -6.96 -36.14
CA PHE A 430 20.45 -6.13 -36.76
C PHE A 430 20.14 -4.63 -36.61
N ALA A 431 21.16 -3.80 -36.44
CA ALA A 431 21.03 -2.35 -36.42
C ALA A 431 20.59 -1.82 -37.80
N VAL A 432 19.33 -1.40 -37.91
CA VAL A 432 18.71 -0.86 -39.14
C VAL A 432 18.32 0.58 -38.89
N GLU A 433 18.66 1.47 -39.83
CA GLU A 433 18.39 2.90 -39.69
C GLU A 433 16.91 3.21 -39.47
N GLY A 434 16.63 4.13 -38.55
CA GLY A 434 15.29 4.55 -38.16
C GLY A 434 14.56 3.56 -37.24
N GLN A 435 15.02 2.32 -37.11
CA GLN A 435 14.45 1.37 -36.17
C GLN A 435 14.81 1.73 -34.74
N GLU A 436 13.89 1.42 -33.82
CA GLU A 436 14.17 1.57 -32.40
C GLU A 436 15.39 0.74 -32.00
N CYS A 437 16.30 1.38 -31.30
CA CYS A 437 17.46 0.74 -30.71
C CYS A 437 17.34 0.79 -29.20
N ASP A 438 17.96 -0.18 -28.56
CA ASP A 438 18.15 -0.17 -27.13
C ASP A 438 19.59 0.29 -26.88
N PRO A 439 19.84 1.54 -26.43
CA PRO A 439 21.19 2.02 -26.11
C PRO A 439 21.82 1.23 -24.97
N TRP A 440 21.00 0.49 -24.23
CA TRP A 440 21.37 -0.42 -23.16
C TRP A 440 21.46 -1.87 -23.65
N ASN A 441 21.16 -2.22 -24.90
CA ASN A 441 21.33 -3.58 -25.43
C ASN A 441 21.60 -3.53 -26.95
N LEU A 442 22.78 -3.01 -27.30
CA LEU A 442 23.21 -2.92 -28.70
C LEU A 442 23.60 -4.32 -29.21
N PRO A 443 23.29 -4.68 -30.47
CA PRO A 443 23.70 -5.96 -31.04
C PRO A 443 25.22 -6.04 -31.17
N ASP A 444 25.77 -7.25 -31.12
CA ASP A 444 27.22 -7.52 -31.19
C ASP A 444 27.91 -6.93 -32.43
N HIS A 445 27.14 -6.75 -33.51
CA HIS A 445 27.62 -6.14 -34.75
C HIS A 445 26.77 -4.92 -35.11
N ILE A 446 27.36 -3.73 -34.90
CA ILE A 446 26.81 -2.45 -35.32
C ILE A 446 27.53 -2.03 -36.61
N PRO A 447 26.84 -1.83 -37.75
CA PRO A 447 27.47 -1.37 -38.98
C PRO A 447 28.25 -0.05 -38.79
N ASP A 448 29.35 0.13 -39.52
CA ASP A 448 30.13 1.36 -39.44
C ASP A 448 29.27 2.61 -39.66
N GLY A 449 29.43 3.58 -38.76
CA GLY A 449 28.67 4.83 -38.74
C GLY A 449 27.26 4.73 -38.16
N MET A 450 26.83 3.58 -37.60
CA MET A 450 25.56 3.50 -36.88
C MET A 450 25.67 3.93 -35.42
N PHE A 451 24.75 4.79 -34.99
CA PHE A 451 24.65 5.25 -33.61
C PHE A 451 23.23 5.06 -33.08
N CYS A 452 23.09 4.56 -31.86
CA CYS A 452 21.82 4.53 -31.17
C CYS A 452 21.61 5.87 -30.45
N MET A 453 20.69 6.69 -30.96
CA MET A 453 20.53 8.07 -30.52
C MET A 453 19.20 8.27 -29.79
N PRO A 454 19.17 9.06 -28.69
CA PRO A 454 17.92 9.44 -28.07
C PRO A 454 17.09 10.25 -29.07
N THR A 455 15.78 10.04 -29.05
CA THR A 455 14.83 10.85 -29.82
C THR A 455 14.03 11.75 -28.87
N GLN A 456 13.23 12.66 -29.42
CA GLN A 456 12.25 13.42 -28.65
C GLN A 456 10.99 12.58 -28.31
N GLU A 457 10.90 11.35 -28.83
CA GLU A 457 9.75 10.48 -28.60
C GLU A 457 9.82 9.91 -27.18
N LYS A 458 8.77 10.19 -26.40
CA LYS A 458 8.51 9.61 -25.09
C LYS A 458 7.42 8.56 -25.21
N ARG A 459 7.50 7.49 -24.42
CA ARG A 459 6.44 6.49 -24.29
C ARG A 459 6.28 6.08 -22.83
N TRP A 460 5.10 5.60 -22.48
CA TRP A 460 4.85 5.02 -21.16
C TRP A 460 5.11 3.53 -21.13
N MET A 461 5.70 3.08 -20.03
CA MET A 461 5.99 1.69 -19.75
C MET A 461 5.27 1.24 -18.48
N GLN A 462 4.50 0.17 -18.57
CA GLN A 462 3.83 -0.44 -17.44
C GLN A 462 4.83 -1.29 -16.63
N MET A 463 5.14 -0.84 -15.43
CA MET A 463 5.93 -1.57 -14.46
C MET A 463 5.01 -2.50 -13.66
N PRO A 464 5.23 -3.82 -13.68
CA PRO A 464 4.39 -4.75 -12.93
C PRO A 464 4.65 -4.66 -11.42
N PRO A 465 3.71 -5.11 -10.58
CA PRO A 465 3.92 -5.22 -9.14
C PRO A 465 5.07 -6.16 -8.77
N ARG A 466 5.85 -5.81 -7.74
CA ARG A 466 7.03 -6.58 -7.32
C ARG A 466 7.28 -6.54 -5.81
N PHE A 467 7.85 -7.62 -5.28
CA PHE A 467 8.49 -7.66 -3.97
C PHE A 467 9.98 -7.33 -4.10
N MET A 468 10.32 -6.05 -3.94
CA MET A 468 11.62 -5.50 -4.36
C MET A 468 12.83 -6.08 -3.62
N ASN A 469 12.63 -6.55 -2.38
CA ASN A 469 13.68 -7.11 -1.54
C ASN A 469 13.59 -8.64 -1.37
N ALA A 470 12.87 -9.33 -2.26
CA ALA A 470 12.72 -10.78 -2.25
C ALA A 470 13.24 -11.45 -3.54
N LYS A 471 14.06 -12.48 -3.38
CA LYS A 471 14.67 -13.29 -4.44
C LYS A 471 14.09 -14.70 -4.43
N LYS A 472 14.28 -15.45 -5.53
CA LYS A 472 13.86 -16.85 -5.63
C LYS A 472 14.39 -17.67 -4.45
N GLY A 473 13.50 -18.34 -3.74
CA GLY A 473 13.76 -19.13 -2.55
C GLY A 473 13.65 -18.37 -1.21
N ASP A 474 13.50 -17.04 -1.24
CA ASP A 474 13.13 -16.28 -0.04
C ASP A 474 11.68 -16.58 0.34
N LEU A 475 11.40 -16.62 1.64
CA LEU A 475 10.06 -16.87 2.17
C LEU A 475 9.35 -15.54 2.42
N ILE A 476 8.07 -15.46 2.08
CA ILE A 476 7.22 -14.31 2.34
C ILE A 476 6.21 -14.66 3.42
N LEU A 477 6.08 -13.83 4.44
CA LEU A 477 5.08 -13.97 5.50
C LEU A 477 4.06 -12.85 5.38
N ASN A 478 2.79 -13.23 5.19
CA ASN A 478 1.69 -12.28 5.12
C ASN A 478 1.06 -12.10 6.52
N PRO A 479 0.79 -10.87 6.96
CA PRO A 479 0.11 -10.60 8.21
C PRO A 479 -1.26 -11.27 8.32
N SER A 480 -1.68 -11.44 9.56
CA SER A 480 -3.06 -11.82 9.89
C SER A 480 -4.07 -10.86 9.28
N ASN A 481 -5.07 -11.41 8.59
CA ASN A 481 -6.13 -10.67 7.92
C ASN A 481 -7.51 -10.86 8.56
N GLY A 482 -7.59 -11.45 9.76
CA GLY A 482 -8.86 -11.75 10.40
C GLY A 482 -9.61 -12.94 9.78
N SER A 483 -8.97 -13.78 8.97
CA SER A 483 -9.50 -15.09 8.51
C SER A 483 -9.72 -16.10 9.65
N LEU A 484 -10.28 -17.28 9.33
CA LEU A 484 -10.40 -18.39 10.28
C LEU A 484 -9.03 -18.81 10.84
N ILE A 485 -8.02 -18.90 9.98
CA ILE A 485 -6.64 -19.25 10.36
C ILE A 485 -6.02 -18.17 11.25
N SER A 486 -6.23 -16.90 10.93
CA SER A 486 -5.76 -15.79 11.76
C SER A 486 -6.32 -15.87 13.19
N ALA A 487 -7.60 -16.24 13.34
CA ALA A 487 -8.20 -16.42 14.68
C ALA A 487 -7.54 -17.56 15.47
N VAL A 488 -7.20 -18.67 14.83
CA VAL A 488 -6.45 -19.77 15.47
C VAL A 488 -5.08 -19.27 15.94
N LEU A 489 -4.32 -18.65 15.04
CA LEU A 489 -2.93 -18.25 15.31
C LEU A 489 -2.81 -17.10 16.32
N GLN A 490 -3.80 -16.22 16.43
CA GLN A 490 -3.81 -15.15 17.44
C GLN A 490 -4.08 -15.64 18.87
N THR A 491 -4.51 -16.89 19.04
CA THR A 491 -4.88 -17.46 20.35
C THR A 491 -3.80 -18.32 20.99
N VAL A 492 -2.84 -18.79 20.19
CA VAL A 492 -1.65 -19.49 20.71
C VAL A 492 -0.79 -18.49 21.50
N THR A 493 0.10 -18.99 22.36
CA THR A 493 0.94 -18.11 23.17
C THR A 493 2.42 -18.23 22.81
N PRO A 494 3.10 -17.12 22.50
CA PRO A 494 2.55 -15.78 22.25
C PRO A 494 1.67 -15.74 20.98
N PRO A 495 0.72 -14.78 20.88
CA PRO A 495 -0.09 -14.60 19.68
C PRO A 495 0.77 -14.48 18.43
N GLN A 496 0.43 -15.23 17.39
CA GLN A 496 1.17 -15.24 16.13
C GLN A 496 0.53 -14.30 15.12
N ARG A 497 1.34 -13.38 14.61
CA ARG A 497 0.89 -12.24 13.79
C ARG A 497 0.78 -12.52 12.30
N TYR A 498 1.27 -13.66 11.83
CA TYR A 498 1.32 -14.03 10.42
C TYR A 498 0.45 -15.25 10.16
N SER A 499 -0.47 -15.18 9.20
CA SER A 499 -1.44 -16.26 8.91
C SER A 499 -1.29 -16.90 7.54
N HIS A 500 -0.42 -16.37 6.69
CA HIS A 500 -0.13 -16.97 5.39
C HIS A 500 1.35 -16.86 5.05
N SER A 501 1.85 -17.76 4.22
CA SER A 501 3.25 -17.76 3.78
C SER A 501 3.43 -18.36 2.39
N GLY A 502 4.53 -18.01 1.73
CA GLY A 502 4.90 -18.55 0.43
C GLY A 502 6.39 -18.42 0.18
N ILE A 503 6.84 -18.95 -0.95
CA ILE A 503 8.23 -18.91 -1.38
C ILE A 503 8.33 -18.35 -2.78
N MET A 504 9.25 -17.41 -2.97
CA MET A 504 9.49 -16.83 -4.28
C MET A 504 10.01 -17.90 -5.24
N THR A 505 9.37 -18.08 -6.38
CA THR A 505 9.81 -19.03 -7.43
C THR A 505 10.52 -18.34 -8.59
N ARG A 506 10.33 -17.03 -8.71
CA ARG A 506 11.18 -16.12 -9.47
C ARG A 506 11.55 -14.93 -8.62
N ASN A 507 12.61 -14.22 -9.03
CA ASN A 507 13.03 -13.03 -8.34
C ASN A 507 11.91 -11.98 -8.42
N ARG A 508 11.45 -11.50 -7.26
CA ARG A 508 10.57 -10.33 -7.08
C ARG A 508 9.17 -10.42 -7.65
N ASP A 509 8.85 -11.34 -8.57
CA ASP A 509 7.62 -11.27 -9.36
C ASP A 509 6.77 -12.55 -9.45
N GLU A 510 7.24 -13.68 -8.91
CA GLU A 510 6.46 -14.93 -8.89
C GLU A 510 6.64 -15.65 -7.55
N ILE A 511 5.53 -16.14 -7.01
CA ILE A 511 5.46 -16.78 -5.70
C ILE A 511 4.61 -18.05 -5.75
N THR A 512 5.06 -19.08 -5.06
CA THR A 512 4.28 -20.30 -4.81
C THR A 512 3.84 -20.37 -3.36
N HIS A 513 2.59 -20.76 -3.16
CA HIS A 513 1.99 -20.91 -1.83
C HIS A 513 0.86 -21.96 -1.85
N SER A 514 0.42 -22.40 -0.68
CA SER A 514 -0.72 -23.30 -0.53
C SER A 514 -1.89 -22.59 0.13
N THR A 515 -3.05 -22.57 -0.53
CA THR A 515 -4.25 -21.86 -0.06
C THR A 515 -5.54 -22.62 -0.43
N ALA A 516 -6.67 -22.18 0.13
CA ALA A 516 -7.99 -22.71 -0.17
C ALA A 516 -9.01 -21.60 -0.43
N SER A 517 -9.97 -21.86 -1.30
CA SER A 517 -11.14 -21.00 -1.50
C SER A 517 -12.17 -21.25 -0.40
N GLU A 518 -12.31 -20.27 0.50
CA GLU A 518 -13.39 -20.28 1.50
C GLU A 518 -14.77 -20.13 0.84
N ASP A 519 -14.89 -19.33 -0.22
CA ASP A 519 -16.15 -19.18 -0.98
C ASP A 519 -16.62 -20.52 -1.53
N ARG A 520 -15.68 -21.30 -2.10
CA ARG A 520 -15.98 -22.66 -2.56
C ARG A 520 -16.41 -23.55 -1.39
N LEU A 521 -15.73 -23.50 -0.25
CA LEU A 521 -16.10 -24.32 0.91
C LEU A 521 -17.54 -24.01 1.37
N VAL A 522 -17.90 -22.73 1.45
CA VAL A 522 -19.23 -22.27 1.87
C VAL A 522 -20.33 -22.81 0.96
N GLU A 523 -20.11 -22.90 -0.35
CA GLU A 523 -21.09 -23.49 -1.29
C GLU A 523 -21.41 -24.97 -1.01
N PHE A 524 -20.52 -25.68 -0.31
CA PHE A 524 -20.68 -27.10 0.04
C PHE A 524 -21.05 -27.33 1.51
N ILE A 525 -21.41 -26.26 2.25
CA ILE A 525 -22.01 -26.35 3.58
C ILE A 525 -23.52 -26.49 3.40
N GLY A 526 -24.08 -27.60 3.89
CA GLY A 526 -25.51 -27.85 3.94
C GLY A 526 -26.12 -27.49 5.29
N GLY A 527 -27.40 -27.81 5.50
CA GLY A 527 -28.07 -27.61 6.79
C GLY A 527 -27.64 -28.58 7.90
N ASP A 528 -26.59 -29.38 7.69
CA ASP A 528 -26.22 -30.54 8.49
C ASP A 528 -24.71 -30.82 8.40
N GLY A 529 -23.91 -29.75 8.31
CA GLY A 529 -22.45 -29.79 8.13
C GLY A 529 -21.98 -29.62 6.68
N ALA A 530 -20.66 -29.66 6.50
CA ALA A 530 -19.97 -29.61 5.22
C ALA A 530 -19.85 -30.99 4.58
N ARG A 531 -19.81 -31.04 3.24
CA ARG A 531 -19.55 -32.29 2.51
C ARG A 531 -18.14 -32.84 2.86
N PRO A 532 -18.01 -34.08 3.38
CA PRO A 532 -16.74 -34.59 3.93
C PRO A 532 -15.55 -34.54 2.97
N ASP A 533 -15.73 -34.88 1.69
CA ASP A 533 -14.65 -34.85 0.70
C ASP A 533 -14.19 -33.43 0.38
N VAL A 534 -15.08 -32.44 0.40
CA VAL A 534 -14.72 -31.03 0.16
C VAL A 534 -13.96 -30.46 1.35
N LEU A 535 -14.42 -30.76 2.57
CA LEU A 535 -13.77 -30.31 3.79
C LEU A 535 -12.40 -30.98 3.99
N LYS A 536 -12.26 -32.25 3.63
CA LYS A 536 -10.99 -32.97 3.77
C LYS A 536 -9.96 -32.58 2.70
N TYR A 537 -10.42 -32.36 1.47
CA TYR A 537 -9.58 -32.04 0.31
C TYR A 537 -9.96 -30.67 -0.23
N LEU A 538 -9.46 -29.60 0.40
CA LEU A 538 -9.77 -28.23 0.03
C LEU A 538 -8.97 -27.80 -1.21
N TRP A 539 -9.62 -27.06 -2.10
CA TRP A 539 -9.09 -26.58 -3.38
C TRP A 539 -8.75 -25.08 -3.28
N PRO A 540 -7.71 -24.57 -3.97
CA PRO A 540 -6.85 -25.27 -4.96
C PRO A 540 -5.66 -26.03 -4.38
N GLY A 541 -5.30 -25.81 -3.12
CA GLY A 541 -4.03 -26.31 -2.60
C GLY A 541 -2.88 -25.43 -3.08
N VAL A 542 -1.84 -26.05 -3.65
CA VAL A 542 -0.64 -25.31 -4.09
C VAL A 542 -0.88 -24.63 -5.43
N VAL A 543 -0.56 -23.33 -5.48
CA VAL A 543 -0.64 -22.48 -6.68
C VAL A 543 0.66 -21.69 -6.84
N THR A 544 1.00 -21.40 -8.09
CA THR A 544 2.10 -20.49 -8.47
C THR A 544 1.50 -19.32 -9.21
N GLN A 545 1.74 -18.11 -8.72
CA GLN A 545 1.11 -16.89 -9.22
C GLN A 545 2.17 -15.81 -9.41
N THR A 546 1.92 -14.88 -10.32
CA THR A 546 2.64 -13.60 -10.32
C THR A 546 2.36 -12.87 -9.01
N VAL A 547 3.24 -11.96 -8.58
CA VAL A 547 2.99 -11.14 -7.39
C VAL A 547 1.70 -10.33 -7.53
N GLU A 548 1.38 -9.85 -8.73
CA GLU A 548 0.09 -9.21 -9.04
C GLU A 548 -1.08 -10.13 -8.71
N HIS A 549 -1.16 -11.30 -9.32
CA HIS A 549 -2.22 -12.28 -9.07
C HIS A 549 -2.28 -12.76 -7.62
N ALA A 550 -1.13 -12.88 -6.95
CA ALA A 550 -1.05 -13.30 -5.56
C ALA A 550 -1.62 -12.25 -4.58
N VAL A 551 -1.50 -10.96 -4.93
CA VAL A 551 -1.97 -9.81 -4.13
C VAL A 551 -3.40 -9.43 -4.51
N ASP A 552 -3.70 -9.28 -5.80
CA ASP A 552 -4.97 -8.76 -6.32
C ASP A 552 -6.00 -9.87 -6.62
N GLY A 553 -5.54 -11.12 -6.70
CA GLY A 553 -6.36 -12.30 -6.96
C GLY A 553 -6.33 -12.77 -8.41
N GLU A 554 -6.55 -14.07 -8.60
CA GLU A 554 -6.63 -14.72 -9.91
C GLU A 554 -7.85 -15.61 -9.98
N ASP A 555 -8.65 -15.45 -11.04
CA ASP A 555 -9.79 -16.33 -11.30
C ASP A 555 -9.32 -17.74 -11.69
N MET A 556 -9.54 -18.70 -10.80
CA MET A 556 -9.27 -20.11 -11.05
C MET A 556 -10.58 -20.89 -11.19
N VAL A 557 -10.59 -21.88 -12.07
CA VAL A 557 -11.79 -22.69 -12.36
C VAL A 557 -11.86 -23.89 -11.44
N ASP A 558 -12.95 -24.03 -10.69
CA ASP A 558 -13.24 -25.20 -9.85
C ASP A 558 -13.36 -26.46 -10.71
N PRO A 559 -12.55 -27.51 -10.46
CA PRO A 559 -12.55 -28.73 -11.26
C PRO A 559 -13.84 -29.55 -11.14
N GLU A 560 -14.66 -29.35 -10.09
CA GLU A 560 -15.92 -30.08 -9.90
C GLU A 560 -17.13 -29.31 -10.44
N THR A 561 -17.21 -28.00 -10.20
CA THR A 561 -18.39 -27.19 -10.55
C THR A 561 -18.23 -26.39 -11.85
N GLY A 562 -17.01 -26.18 -12.33
CA GLY A 562 -16.70 -25.31 -13.47
C GLY A 562 -16.87 -23.81 -13.18
N LYS A 563 -17.21 -23.42 -11.94
CA LYS A 563 -17.29 -22.02 -11.53
C LYS A 563 -15.91 -21.41 -11.35
N LYS A 564 -15.81 -20.08 -11.50
CA LYS A 564 -14.59 -19.34 -11.20
C LYS A 564 -14.61 -18.86 -9.76
N HIS A 565 -13.49 -19.00 -9.07
CA HIS A 565 -13.25 -18.40 -7.77
C HIS A 565 -11.95 -17.59 -7.83
N SER A 566 -11.97 -16.39 -7.28
CA SER A 566 -10.76 -15.56 -7.17
C SER A 566 -9.86 -16.11 -6.05
N ILE A 567 -8.61 -16.43 -6.39
CA ILE A 567 -7.61 -16.97 -5.48
C ILE A 567 -6.51 -15.94 -5.26
N ALA A 568 -6.38 -15.49 -4.01
CA ALA A 568 -5.31 -14.62 -3.53
C ALA A 568 -4.76 -15.15 -2.19
N GLY A 569 -3.48 -14.89 -1.92
CA GLY A 569 -2.83 -15.27 -0.66
C GLY A 569 -2.04 -14.16 0.02
N PHE A 570 -1.60 -13.17 -0.75
CA PHE A 570 -0.71 -12.08 -0.32
C PHE A 570 -1.37 -10.71 -0.42
N ALA A 571 -2.70 -10.68 -0.43
CA ALA A 571 -3.45 -9.46 -0.31
C ALA A 571 -3.09 -8.75 1.00
N THR A 572 -2.80 -7.47 0.87
CA THR A 572 -2.63 -6.54 1.98
C THR A 572 -4.00 -6.20 2.55
N ILE A 573 -4.52 -7.05 3.44
CA ILE A 573 -5.75 -6.84 4.22
C ILE A 573 -6.87 -6.19 3.38
N GLU A 574 -7.21 -6.74 2.22
CA GLU A 574 -8.52 -6.50 1.59
C GLU A 574 -9.46 -7.70 1.74
N SER A 575 -8.99 -8.83 2.26
CA SER A 575 -9.76 -10.06 2.26
C SER A 575 -10.34 -10.41 3.63
N LYS A 576 -11.59 -9.95 3.84
CA LYS A 576 -12.74 -10.61 4.51
C LYS A 576 -13.48 -9.73 5.51
N LEU A 577 -14.75 -10.09 5.73
CA LEU A 577 -15.71 -9.41 6.60
C LEU A 577 -15.05 -9.02 7.93
N ASP A 578 -14.96 -7.72 8.16
CA ASP A 578 -14.72 -7.18 9.48
C ASP A 578 -15.99 -7.40 10.31
N LEU A 579 -16.10 -8.57 10.93
CA LEU A 579 -17.20 -8.95 11.84
C LEU A 579 -17.24 -8.07 13.12
N GLY A 580 -16.25 -7.20 13.27
CA GLY A 580 -16.07 -6.35 14.43
C GLY A 580 -15.60 -7.11 15.67
N GLY A 581 -15.43 -6.38 16.77
CA GLY A 581 -14.96 -6.93 18.04
C GLY A 581 -13.47 -7.22 18.13
N VAL A 582 -12.69 -6.91 17.11
CA VAL A 582 -11.22 -6.97 17.15
C VAL A 582 -10.66 -5.63 16.65
N ALA A 583 -9.70 -5.07 17.37
CA ALA A 583 -8.98 -3.88 16.92
C ALA A 583 -8.05 -4.27 15.76
N PRO A 584 -8.10 -3.62 14.59
CA PRO A 584 -7.17 -3.89 13.51
C PRO A 584 -5.72 -3.73 13.97
N GLU A 585 -4.87 -4.71 13.70
CA GLU A 585 -3.43 -4.65 13.93
C GLU A 585 -2.71 -4.57 12.58
N ILE A 586 -1.94 -3.51 12.35
CA ILE A 586 -0.99 -3.46 11.22
C ILE A 586 0.29 -4.13 11.65
N VAL A 587 0.68 -5.13 10.89
CA VAL A 587 1.98 -5.77 11.00
C VAL A 587 2.59 -5.73 9.60
N PRO A 588 3.87 -5.38 9.42
CA PRO A 588 4.50 -5.49 8.11
C PRO A 588 4.50 -6.94 7.65
N ALA A 589 4.17 -7.19 6.39
CA ALA A 589 4.59 -8.42 5.72
C ALA A 589 6.12 -8.53 5.82
N MET A 590 6.64 -9.75 5.90
CA MET A 590 8.08 -9.99 6.10
C MET A 590 8.65 -10.81 4.95
N VAL A 591 9.91 -10.55 4.62
CA VAL A 591 10.75 -11.49 3.88
C VAL A 591 11.71 -12.17 4.84
N VAL A 592 11.76 -13.51 4.80
CA VAL A 592 12.75 -14.33 5.51
C VAL A 592 13.71 -14.91 4.47
N LYS A 593 15.00 -14.64 4.66
CA LYS A 593 16.04 -14.91 3.67
C LYS A 593 17.42 -15.10 4.33
N PRO A 594 18.45 -15.54 3.60
CA PRO A 594 19.81 -15.46 4.11
C PRO A 594 20.16 -14.03 4.50
N ASP A 595 21.10 -13.86 5.43
CA ASP A 595 21.72 -12.55 5.62
C ASP A 595 22.30 -12.08 4.26
N PRO A 596 21.79 -10.99 3.64
CA PRO A 596 22.18 -10.57 2.29
C PRO A 596 23.69 -10.30 2.15
N LEU A 597 24.38 -10.15 3.29
CA LEU A 597 25.79 -9.82 3.37
C LEU A 597 26.69 -11.05 3.55
N LYS A 598 26.10 -12.20 3.89
CA LYS A 598 26.77 -13.50 4.08
C LYS A 598 26.30 -14.53 3.06
N GLU A 599 25.31 -14.18 2.24
CA GLU A 599 24.78 -14.99 1.16
C GLU A 599 25.90 -15.35 0.16
N THR A 600 26.04 -16.66 -0.09
CA THR A 600 26.95 -17.19 -1.12
C THR A 600 26.14 -17.76 -2.27
N LEU A 601 26.84 -18.07 -3.37
CA LEU A 601 26.19 -18.68 -4.53
C LEU A 601 25.59 -20.04 -4.18
N GLU A 602 26.29 -20.86 -3.39
CA GLU A 602 25.84 -22.19 -2.97
C GLU A 602 24.57 -22.12 -2.12
N ILE A 603 24.48 -21.13 -1.22
CA ILE A 603 23.28 -20.87 -0.43
C ILE A 603 22.10 -20.59 -1.34
N ARG A 604 22.27 -19.66 -2.31
CA ARG A 604 21.17 -19.32 -3.22
C ARG A 604 20.79 -20.45 -4.16
N GLN A 605 21.76 -21.22 -4.66
CA GLN A 605 21.48 -22.40 -5.49
C GLN A 605 20.66 -23.44 -4.72
N THR A 606 20.94 -23.62 -3.42
CA THR A 606 20.13 -24.48 -2.55
C THR A 606 18.70 -23.96 -2.42
N LEU A 607 18.53 -22.65 -2.17
CA LEU A 607 17.23 -21.99 -2.09
C LEU A 607 16.44 -22.07 -3.41
N HIS A 608 17.12 -22.00 -4.56
CA HIS A 608 16.49 -22.22 -5.86
C HIS A 608 15.90 -23.63 -5.97
N GLY A 609 16.64 -24.67 -5.55
CA GLY A 609 16.14 -26.05 -5.55
C GLY A 609 14.92 -26.24 -4.65
N ILE A 610 14.90 -25.58 -3.49
CA ILE A 610 13.75 -25.56 -2.57
C ILE A 610 12.54 -24.91 -3.24
N ALA A 611 12.73 -23.74 -3.88
CA ALA A 611 11.67 -23.03 -4.60
C ALA A 611 11.13 -23.85 -5.79
N ASP A 612 12.02 -24.50 -6.56
CA ASP A 612 11.63 -25.35 -7.68
C ASP A 612 10.80 -26.56 -7.22
N PHE A 613 11.17 -27.17 -6.09
CA PHE A 613 10.38 -28.24 -5.51
C PHE A 613 8.98 -27.76 -5.09
N ALA A 614 8.89 -26.58 -4.44
CA ALA A 614 7.61 -25.98 -4.07
C ALA A 614 6.74 -25.72 -5.30
N ALA A 615 7.30 -25.09 -6.35
CA ALA A 615 6.63 -24.81 -7.62
C ALA A 615 6.08 -26.08 -8.26
N GLN A 616 6.84 -27.18 -8.21
CA GLN A 616 6.43 -28.49 -8.74
C GLN A 616 5.26 -29.13 -8.01
N GLN A 617 4.89 -28.64 -6.82
CA GLN A 617 3.71 -29.09 -6.07
C GLN A 617 2.40 -28.47 -6.59
N ALA A 618 2.47 -27.41 -7.42
CA ALA A 618 1.28 -26.84 -8.04
C ALA A 618 0.52 -27.90 -8.85
N GLY A 619 -0.79 -28.04 -8.57
CA GLY A 619 -1.64 -29.10 -9.14
C GLY A 619 -1.34 -30.52 -8.66
N LYS A 620 -0.37 -30.72 -7.75
CA LYS A 620 -0.04 -32.02 -7.12
C LYS A 620 -0.30 -32.04 -5.62
N SER A 621 -0.85 -30.97 -5.08
CA SER A 621 -1.15 -30.82 -3.66
C SER A 621 -2.50 -30.17 -3.45
N HIS A 622 -3.23 -30.61 -2.43
CA HIS A 622 -4.48 -30.00 -1.96
C HIS A 622 -4.25 -29.31 -0.61
N TYR A 623 -5.16 -28.41 -0.25
CA TYR A 623 -5.13 -27.77 1.06
C TYR A 623 -5.82 -28.67 2.09
N ARG A 624 -5.20 -28.88 3.27
CA ARG A 624 -5.75 -29.76 4.32
C ARG A 624 -5.50 -29.18 5.71
N PHE A 625 -6.58 -28.84 6.41
CA PHE A 625 -6.51 -28.21 7.74
C PHE A 625 -5.67 -28.99 8.76
N TYR A 626 -5.70 -30.33 8.69
CA TYR A 626 -4.92 -31.17 9.61
C TYR A 626 -3.40 -30.93 9.54
N CYS A 627 -2.87 -30.31 8.48
CA CYS A 627 -1.45 -29.94 8.44
C CYS A 627 -1.07 -28.84 9.46
N TYR A 628 -2.03 -28.10 10.04
CA TYR A 628 -1.77 -27.24 11.23
C TYR A 628 -1.56 -28.04 12.52
N THR A 629 -1.88 -29.33 12.53
CA THR A 629 -1.66 -30.26 13.66
C THR A 629 -0.53 -31.24 13.35
N LYS A 630 -0.47 -31.80 12.13
CA LYS A 630 0.48 -32.85 11.75
C LYS A 630 0.98 -32.63 10.31
N PRO A 631 1.89 -31.66 10.08
CA PRO A 631 2.38 -31.34 8.74
C PRO A 631 3.11 -32.51 8.06
N ALA A 632 3.70 -33.44 8.84
CA ALA A 632 4.43 -34.60 8.33
C ALA A 632 3.61 -35.53 7.43
N ILE A 633 2.28 -35.49 7.48
CA ILE A 633 1.43 -36.28 6.56
C ILE A 633 1.65 -35.89 5.09
N GLY A 634 2.03 -34.63 4.82
CA GLY A 634 2.32 -34.17 3.45
C GLY A 634 3.48 -34.89 2.78
N LEU A 635 4.34 -35.55 3.55
CA LEU A 635 5.47 -36.32 3.01
C LEU A 635 5.04 -37.69 2.47
N THR A 636 3.89 -38.23 2.88
CA THR A 636 3.54 -39.64 2.62
C THR A 636 2.08 -39.89 2.24
N ASP A 637 1.13 -39.09 2.73
CA ASP A 637 -0.30 -39.37 2.63
C ASP A 637 -0.90 -38.82 1.34
N LYS A 638 -0.88 -39.61 0.27
CA LYS A 638 -1.54 -39.24 -0.99
C LYS A 638 -3.05 -39.44 -0.89
N ALA A 639 -3.81 -38.45 -1.33
CA ALA A 639 -5.25 -38.54 -1.38
C ALA A 639 -5.71 -39.73 -2.26
N PRO A 640 -6.68 -40.54 -1.79
CA PRO A 640 -7.17 -41.73 -2.50
C PRO A 640 -7.99 -41.35 -3.73
N ALA A 641 -8.32 -42.33 -4.57
CA ALA A 641 -9.17 -42.12 -5.76
C ALA A 641 -10.57 -41.56 -5.41
N SER A 642 -11.09 -41.88 -4.22
CA SER A 642 -12.36 -41.32 -3.72
C SER A 642 -12.31 -39.81 -3.45
N ALA A 643 -11.13 -39.20 -3.42
CA ALA A 643 -10.95 -37.74 -3.24
C ALA A 643 -11.27 -36.92 -4.50
N LYS A 644 -11.75 -37.56 -5.57
CA LYS A 644 -12.17 -36.92 -6.84
C LYS A 644 -11.06 -36.03 -7.42
N TRP A 645 -11.29 -34.71 -7.45
CA TRP A 645 -10.35 -33.73 -8.01
C TRP A 645 -8.97 -33.81 -7.35
N ALA A 646 -8.91 -34.14 -6.06
CA ALA A 646 -7.69 -34.20 -5.29
C ALA A 646 -6.98 -35.56 -5.37
N ALA A 647 -7.49 -36.54 -6.11
CA ALA A 647 -6.88 -37.87 -6.17
C ALA A 647 -5.39 -37.81 -6.52
N ASN A 648 -4.57 -38.57 -5.79
CA ASN A 648 -3.10 -38.63 -5.92
C ASN A 648 -2.36 -37.30 -5.64
N THR A 649 -3.00 -36.33 -5.00
CA THR A 649 -2.34 -35.10 -4.51
C THR A 649 -1.90 -35.22 -3.04
N PHE A 650 -0.92 -34.43 -2.63
CA PHE A 650 -0.40 -34.37 -1.25
C PHE A 650 -1.07 -33.27 -0.41
N PRO A 651 -1.29 -33.49 0.89
CA PRO A 651 -1.88 -32.51 1.78
C PRO A 651 -0.86 -31.45 2.21
N THR A 652 -1.28 -30.19 2.14
CA THR A 652 -0.44 -29.06 2.55
C THR A 652 -1.27 -27.95 3.18
N VAL A 653 -0.62 -27.08 3.95
CA VAL A 653 -1.01 -25.69 4.18
C VAL A 653 0.21 -24.80 3.84
N CYS A 654 0.03 -23.48 3.83
CA CYS A 654 1.06 -22.54 3.40
C CYS A 654 2.41 -22.75 4.10
N SER A 655 2.44 -22.85 5.43
CA SER A 655 3.67 -23.06 6.19
C SER A 655 4.22 -24.49 6.07
N SER A 656 3.35 -25.50 6.02
CA SER A 656 3.79 -26.90 5.88
C SER A 656 4.40 -27.18 4.51
N LEU A 657 3.93 -26.53 3.44
CA LEU A 657 4.54 -26.58 2.11
C LEU A 657 6.00 -26.12 2.16
N LEU A 658 6.27 -25.02 2.87
CA LEU A 658 7.61 -24.45 2.97
C LEU A 658 8.53 -25.36 3.80
N TRP A 659 8.04 -25.82 4.95
CA TRP A 659 8.76 -26.81 5.75
C TRP A 659 9.07 -28.09 4.97
N MET A 660 8.11 -28.65 4.23
CA MET A 660 8.31 -29.84 3.39
C MET A 660 9.35 -29.58 2.29
N SER A 661 9.27 -28.43 1.63
CA SER A 661 10.20 -28.05 0.57
C SER A 661 11.63 -27.94 1.09
N ILE A 662 11.82 -27.33 2.26
CA ILE A 662 13.14 -27.25 2.90
C ILE A 662 13.59 -28.62 3.38
N LYS A 663 12.70 -29.41 3.99
CA LYS A 663 13.02 -30.77 4.46
C LYS A 663 13.52 -31.66 3.33
N GLN A 664 12.93 -31.54 2.15
CA GLN A 664 13.31 -32.31 0.96
C GLN A 664 14.73 -31.97 0.47
N SER A 665 15.25 -30.77 0.77
CA SER A 665 16.63 -30.40 0.44
C SER A 665 17.67 -31.13 1.31
N GLY A 666 17.26 -31.68 2.46
CA GLY A 666 18.14 -32.34 3.42
C GLY A 666 18.98 -31.40 4.29
N VAL A 667 18.80 -30.08 4.16
CA VAL A 667 19.51 -29.07 4.97
C VAL A 667 18.83 -28.89 6.34
N PRO A 668 19.58 -28.72 7.44
CA PRO A 668 19.02 -28.38 8.75
C PRO A 668 18.23 -27.05 8.73
N MET A 669 17.15 -26.98 9.49
CA MET A 669 16.33 -25.77 9.64
C MET A 669 16.60 -25.01 10.94
N GLU A 670 16.43 -25.67 12.08
CA GLU A 670 16.70 -25.19 13.44
C GLU A 670 17.77 -26.04 14.14
N GLY A 671 17.91 -27.29 13.68
CA GLY A 671 18.66 -28.30 14.41
C GLY A 671 17.93 -28.73 15.68
N GLY A 672 18.69 -29.06 16.73
CA GLY A 672 18.19 -29.67 17.97
C GLY A 672 18.19 -28.76 19.20
N MET A 673 18.58 -27.49 19.06
CA MET A 673 18.75 -26.55 20.17
C MET A 673 18.21 -25.18 19.74
N LEU A 674 17.31 -24.59 20.53
CA LEU A 674 16.74 -23.27 20.26
C LEU A 674 17.62 -22.14 20.81
N GLU A 675 17.74 -21.04 20.08
CA GLU A 675 18.37 -19.81 20.53
C GLU A 675 17.52 -19.14 21.63
N GLN A 676 18.18 -18.31 22.44
CA GLN A 676 17.50 -17.55 23.49
C GLN A 676 16.44 -16.58 22.92
N SER A 677 16.62 -16.10 21.69
CA SER A 677 15.65 -15.27 20.98
C SER A 677 14.38 -16.03 20.65
N ASP A 678 14.49 -17.28 20.19
CA ASP A 678 13.33 -18.07 19.77
C ASP A 678 12.57 -18.56 20.99
N LEU A 679 13.27 -18.96 22.05
CA LEU A 679 12.66 -19.21 23.36
C LEU A 679 11.90 -17.98 23.88
N ALA A 680 12.45 -16.78 23.73
CA ALA A 680 11.79 -15.55 24.13
C ALA A 680 10.58 -15.20 23.24
N ALA A 681 10.63 -15.58 21.96
CA ALA A 681 9.52 -15.51 21.01
C ALA A 681 8.53 -16.69 21.14
N GLY A 682 8.78 -17.60 22.08
CA GLY A 682 7.89 -18.67 22.47
C GLY A 682 8.08 -20.00 21.74
N ALA A 683 9.18 -20.23 21.03
CA ALA A 683 9.51 -21.53 20.45
C ALA A 683 9.68 -22.62 21.53
N GLN A 684 9.24 -23.84 21.22
CA GLN A 684 9.41 -25.03 22.07
C GLN A 684 9.65 -26.28 21.21
N ILE A 685 10.56 -27.14 21.66
CA ILE A 685 10.84 -28.45 21.07
C ILE A 685 10.93 -29.51 22.18
N VAL A 686 10.62 -30.76 21.83
CA VAL A 686 10.95 -31.95 22.64
C VAL A 686 11.86 -32.87 21.82
N PRO A 687 12.53 -33.88 22.42
CA PRO A 687 13.49 -34.72 21.67
C PRO A 687 12.91 -35.44 20.45
N SER A 688 11.58 -35.64 20.38
CA SER A 688 10.88 -36.24 19.24
C SER A 688 10.35 -35.22 18.23
N THR A 689 10.53 -33.92 18.46
CA THR A 689 10.09 -32.87 17.54
C THR A 689 10.94 -32.91 16.26
N PRO A 690 10.32 -33.10 15.08
CA PRO A 690 11.05 -33.04 13.81
C PRO A 690 11.66 -31.65 13.59
N ASP A 691 12.88 -31.61 13.07
CA ASP A 691 13.58 -30.36 12.72
C ASP A 691 12.70 -29.43 11.84
N GLY A 692 12.68 -28.15 12.22
CA GLY A 692 11.83 -27.10 11.64
C GLY A 692 10.37 -27.09 12.11
N LEU A 693 9.97 -27.97 13.04
CA LEU A 693 8.66 -27.96 13.69
C LEU A 693 8.76 -27.58 15.17
N TYR A 694 7.63 -27.20 15.75
CA TYR A 694 7.50 -26.71 17.12
C TYR A 694 6.35 -27.37 17.86
N VAL A 695 6.51 -27.50 19.18
CA VAL A 695 5.47 -28.05 20.05
C VAL A 695 4.43 -26.98 20.35
N TYR A 696 3.18 -27.33 20.06
CA TYR A 696 1.98 -26.65 20.51
C TYR A 696 1.30 -27.54 21.55
N GLN A 697 1.15 -26.99 22.76
CA GLN A 697 0.64 -27.73 23.91
C GLN A 697 -0.88 -27.93 23.79
N SER A 698 -1.39 -29.01 24.37
CA SER A 698 -2.81 -29.35 24.37
C SER A 698 -3.73 -28.21 24.83
N ASP A 699 -3.36 -27.47 25.88
CA ASP A 699 -4.12 -26.34 26.41
C ASP A 699 -4.20 -25.16 25.43
N GLU A 700 -3.12 -24.86 24.72
CA GLU A 700 -3.10 -23.85 23.65
C GLU A 700 -3.94 -24.29 22.45
N ARG A 701 -3.87 -25.57 22.08
CA ARG A 701 -4.65 -26.14 20.97
C ARG A 701 -6.15 -26.14 21.29
N ILE A 702 -6.54 -26.48 22.51
CA ILE A 702 -7.94 -26.41 22.97
C ILE A 702 -8.43 -24.97 22.97
N ALA A 703 -7.62 -24.02 23.45
CA ALA A 703 -7.97 -22.60 23.43
C ALA A 703 -8.20 -22.07 22.02
N ALA A 704 -7.36 -22.48 21.06
CA ALA A 704 -7.52 -22.15 19.66
C ALA A 704 -8.77 -22.79 19.04
N GLY A 705 -9.07 -24.03 19.42
CA GLY A 705 -10.31 -24.72 19.07
C GLY A 705 -11.54 -23.92 19.52
N GLU A 706 -11.66 -23.58 20.80
CA GLU A 706 -12.85 -22.86 21.33
C GLU A 706 -13.13 -21.52 20.60
N ILE A 707 -12.08 -20.80 20.20
CA ILE A 707 -12.21 -19.55 19.44
C ILE A 707 -12.65 -19.83 17.99
N LEU A 708 -12.05 -20.84 17.34
CA LEU A 708 -12.42 -21.23 15.99
C LEU A 708 -13.87 -21.74 15.94
N TYR A 709 -14.28 -22.55 16.93
CA TYR A 709 -15.67 -23.02 17.08
C TYR A 709 -16.63 -21.84 17.13
N SER A 710 -16.37 -20.88 18.02
CA SER A 710 -17.21 -19.69 18.18
C SER A 710 -17.32 -18.90 16.86
N LYS A 711 -16.21 -18.76 16.14
CA LYS A 711 -16.17 -18.01 14.88
C LYS A 711 -16.91 -18.70 13.74
N ILE A 712 -16.72 -20.01 13.56
CA ILE A 712 -17.44 -20.79 12.54
C ILE A 712 -18.93 -20.82 12.86
N HIS A 713 -19.29 -21.04 14.12
CA HIS A 713 -20.68 -21.01 14.56
C HIS A 713 -21.35 -19.66 14.24
N GLU A 714 -20.67 -18.54 14.50
CA GLU A 714 -21.16 -17.21 14.09
C GLU A 714 -21.29 -17.04 12.56
N MET A 715 -20.32 -17.54 11.78
CA MET A 715 -20.34 -17.48 10.31
C MET A 715 -21.45 -18.32 9.65
N VAL A 716 -21.81 -19.45 10.24
CA VAL A 716 -22.90 -20.31 9.73
C VAL A 716 -24.25 -19.70 10.05
N LEU A 717 -24.44 -19.18 11.27
CA LEU A 717 -25.63 -18.39 11.62
C LEU A 717 -25.78 -17.15 10.72
N GLU A 718 -24.67 -16.58 10.26
CA GLU A 718 -24.63 -15.47 9.31
C GLU A 718 -25.14 -15.84 7.92
N SER A 719 -24.69 -16.95 7.36
CA SER A 719 -24.97 -17.33 5.96
C SER A 719 -26.44 -17.71 5.71
N ALA A 720 -27.21 -17.94 6.77
CA ALA A 720 -28.54 -18.54 6.69
C ALA A 720 -29.73 -17.57 6.88
N GLY A 721 -29.50 -16.32 7.31
CA GLY A 721 -30.59 -15.36 7.59
C GLY A 721 -31.56 -15.79 8.71
N TRP A 722 -32.66 -15.04 8.92
CA TRP A 722 -33.65 -15.12 10.03
C TRP A 722 -34.26 -16.51 10.35
N LEU A 723 -34.02 -17.55 9.56
CA LEU A 723 -34.66 -18.87 9.73
C LEU A 723 -34.21 -19.53 11.06
N GLY A 724 -35.17 -20.07 11.83
CA GLY A 724 -34.99 -20.50 13.23
C GLY A 724 -34.25 -21.82 13.47
N ASN A 725 -34.44 -22.39 14.68
CA ASN A 725 -33.80 -23.55 15.34
C ASN A 725 -33.19 -24.71 14.51
N ALA A 726 -33.57 -24.93 13.25
CA ALA A 726 -32.88 -25.89 12.38
C ALA A 726 -31.45 -25.45 12.01
N LEU A 727 -31.14 -24.15 12.17
CA LEU A 727 -29.83 -23.57 11.81
C LEU A 727 -28.86 -23.46 12.98
N THR A 728 -29.32 -23.59 14.24
CA THR A 728 -28.41 -23.71 15.39
C THR A 728 -27.70 -25.06 15.38
N ASP A 729 -28.42 -26.12 15.02
CA ASP A 729 -27.86 -27.47 14.87
C ASP A 729 -26.83 -27.47 13.72
N ALA A 730 -27.17 -26.87 12.57
CA ALA A 730 -26.23 -26.72 11.45
C ALA A 730 -24.93 -25.96 11.80
N ALA A 731 -25.02 -24.94 12.68
CA ALA A 731 -23.88 -24.15 13.11
C ALA A 731 -22.96 -24.91 14.07
N ASP A 732 -23.53 -25.65 15.02
CA ASP A 732 -22.80 -26.54 15.92
C ASP A 732 -22.13 -27.67 15.13
N ASP A 733 -22.89 -28.35 14.28
CA ASP A 733 -22.45 -29.44 13.42
C ASP A 733 -21.28 -29.03 12.52
N THR A 734 -21.41 -27.91 11.82
CA THR A 734 -20.35 -27.41 10.93
C THR A 734 -19.11 -27.04 11.73
N ALA A 735 -19.26 -26.39 12.90
CA ALA A 735 -18.14 -26.03 13.75
C ALA A 735 -17.42 -27.29 14.27
N ASN A 736 -18.13 -28.24 14.88
CA ASN A 736 -17.54 -29.49 15.36
C ASN A 736 -16.86 -30.28 14.25
N GLN A 737 -17.49 -30.42 13.09
CA GLN A 737 -16.92 -31.15 11.95
C GLN A 737 -15.62 -30.50 11.45
N MET A 738 -15.60 -29.17 11.30
CA MET A 738 -14.40 -28.45 10.90
C MET A 738 -13.29 -28.57 11.96
N LEU A 739 -13.62 -28.45 13.24
CA LEU A 739 -12.63 -28.56 14.31
C LEU A 739 -12.06 -29.97 14.45
N ASN A 740 -12.86 -31.01 14.25
CA ASN A 740 -12.39 -32.40 14.18
C ASN A 740 -11.49 -32.63 12.94
N ALA A 741 -11.74 -31.94 11.83
CA ALA A 741 -10.83 -31.93 10.68
C ALA A 741 -9.47 -31.29 11.02
N PHE A 742 -9.45 -30.18 11.79
CA PHE A 742 -8.21 -29.56 12.28
C PHE A 742 -7.46 -30.41 13.30
N ALA A 743 -8.17 -30.97 14.27
CA ALA A 743 -7.59 -31.59 15.45
C ALA A 743 -7.14 -33.04 15.20
N SER A 744 -7.87 -33.78 14.37
CA SER A 744 -7.68 -35.24 14.19
C SER A 744 -7.91 -35.76 12.76
N ASP A 745 -8.06 -34.88 11.76
CA ASP A 745 -8.35 -35.24 10.36
C ASP A 745 -9.70 -35.94 10.12
N TRP A 746 -10.60 -35.84 11.09
CA TRP A 746 -11.89 -36.50 11.07
C TRP A 746 -12.95 -35.56 10.49
N CYS A 747 -13.33 -35.82 9.23
CA CYS A 747 -14.23 -34.97 8.44
C CYS A 747 -15.57 -35.67 8.14
N GLU A 748 -15.74 -36.93 8.56
CA GLU A 748 -16.88 -37.77 8.18
C GLU A 748 -18.17 -37.29 8.84
N THR A 749 -19.32 -37.83 8.39
CA THR A 749 -20.64 -37.32 8.79
C THR A 749 -20.89 -37.38 10.30
N ASP A 750 -20.28 -38.31 11.02
CA ASP A 750 -20.38 -38.43 12.48
C ASP A 750 -19.46 -37.45 13.24
N ALA A 751 -18.53 -36.77 12.56
CA ALA A 751 -17.64 -35.78 13.16
C ALA A 751 -18.36 -34.48 13.55
N LYS A 752 -19.52 -34.21 12.98
CA LYS A 752 -20.32 -33.01 13.29
C LYS A 752 -21.01 -33.11 14.66
N ASP A 753 -21.38 -34.31 15.08
CA ASP A 753 -22.09 -34.60 16.33
C ASP A 753 -21.12 -34.81 17.52
N SER A 754 -19.84 -34.45 17.38
CA SER A 754 -18.80 -34.79 18.34
C SER A 754 -17.90 -33.62 18.70
N ASP A 755 -17.66 -33.44 20.00
CA ASP A 755 -16.70 -32.48 20.53
C ASP A 755 -15.32 -33.09 20.81
N ALA A 756 -14.97 -34.20 20.15
CA ALA A 756 -13.69 -34.90 20.32
C ALA A 756 -12.47 -34.00 20.14
N TRP A 757 -12.57 -32.92 19.34
CA TRP A 757 -11.54 -31.89 19.21
C TRP A 757 -11.14 -31.24 20.56
N ARG A 758 -12.02 -31.24 21.57
CA ARG A 758 -11.72 -30.78 22.94
C ARG A 758 -10.79 -31.71 23.73
N GLN A 759 -10.57 -32.93 23.24
CA GLN A 759 -9.71 -33.94 23.88
C GLN A 759 -8.34 -34.06 23.17
N THR A 760 -7.90 -33.01 22.48
CA THR A 760 -6.64 -33.05 21.73
C THR A 760 -5.40 -32.96 22.62
N GLY A 761 -4.34 -33.70 22.25
CA GLY A 761 -3.05 -33.70 22.94
C GLY A 761 -2.07 -32.63 22.44
N ASP A 762 -0.80 -32.76 22.76
CA ASP A 762 0.24 -31.90 22.18
C ASP A 762 0.49 -32.27 20.72
N ALA A 763 0.98 -31.32 19.92
CA ALA A 763 1.29 -31.57 18.52
C ALA A 763 2.54 -30.82 18.04
N ASN A 764 3.21 -31.37 17.01
CA ASN A 764 4.32 -30.72 16.34
C ASN A 764 3.82 -30.08 15.04
N ALA A 765 3.91 -28.77 14.93
CA ALA A 765 3.46 -28.02 13.77
C ALA A 765 4.41 -26.84 13.47
N VAL A 766 4.15 -26.14 12.36
CA VAL A 766 4.89 -24.94 11.96
C VAL A 766 3.88 -23.92 11.46
N SER A 767 3.94 -22.71 12.00
CA SER A 767 3.16 -21.58 11.53
C SER A 767 3.99 -20.65 10.64
N PRO A 768 3.36 -19.73 9.91
CA PRO A 768 4.10 -18.68 9.19
C PRO A 768 5.06 -17.90 10.09
N ALA A 769 4.66 -17.57 11.32
CA ALA A 769 5.52 -16.85 12.26
C ALA A 769 6.76 -17.67 12.69
N ASN A 770 6.62 -19.00 12.80
CA ASN A 770 7.75 -19.88 13.13
C ASN A 770 8.84 -19.91 12.06
N LEU A 771 8.52 -19.57 10.80
CA LEU A 771 9.52 -19.54 9.73
C LEU A 771 10.60 -18.47 9.97
N CYS A 772 10.34 -17.46 10.82
CA CYS A 772 11.34 -16.48 11.22
C CYS A 772 12.43 -17.04 12.16
N PHE A 773 12.21 -18.21 12.75
CA PHE A 773 13.17 -18.84 13.64
C PHE A 773 14.26 -19.57 12.84
N PHE A 774 13.95 -20.01 11.60
CA PHE A 774 14.86 -20.84 10.81
C PHE A 774 16.24 -20.20 10.65
N ASP A 775 17.26 -21.02 10.82
CA ASP A 775 18.63 -20.57 11.03
C ASP A 775 19.40 -20.24 9.75
N ALA A 776 20.49 -19.52 9.98
CA ALA A 776 21.57 -19.41 9.02
C ALA A 776 22.19 -20.79 8.71
N PRO A 777 22.66 -21.04 7.47
CA PRO A 777 22.94 -20.05 6.45
C PRO A 777 21.82 -19.82 5.42
N LEU A 778 20.81 -20.69 5.36
CA LEU A 778 19.71 -20.55 4.39
C LEU A 778 18.72 -19.46 4.78
N TYR A 779 18.51 -19.27 6.08
CA TYR A 779 17.64 -18.23 6.63
C TYR A 779 18.38 -17.48 7.75
N GLY A 780 17.70 -17.05 8.82
CA GLY A 780 18.29 -16.31 9.93
C GLY A 780 18.33 -14.79 9.75
N TYR A 781 17.74 -14.25 8.67
CA TYR A 781 17.51 -12.82 8.51
C TYR A 781 16.07 -12.54 8.06
N ALA A 782 15.42 -11.57 8.71
CA ALA A 782 14.07 -11.14 8.38
C ALA A 782 13.92 -9.62 8.44
N GLU A 783 13.31 -9.05 7.41
CA GLU A 783 13.02 -7.62 7.30
C GLU A 783 11.63 -7.37 6.68
N PRO A 784 11.04 -6.18 6.87
CA PRO A 784 9.79 -5.83 6.21
C PRO A 784 9.87 -6.02 4.68
N LEU A 785 8.83 -6.62 4.12
CA LEU A 785 8.66 -6.77 2.68
C LEU A 785 8.42 -5.40 2.04
N ILE A 786 9.09 -5.14 0.92
CA ILE A 786 8.87 -3.93 0.12
C ILE A 786 8.03 -4.30 -1.09
N TYR A 787 6.72 -4.10 -0.98
CA TYR A 787 5.81 -4.22 -2.11
C TYR A 787 5.77 -2.93 -2.91
N ARG A 788 6.10 -3.03 -4.20
CA ARG A 788 5.97 -1.95 -5.17
C ARG A 788 4.78 -2.23 -6.06
N PRO A 789 3.72 -1.41 -6.04
CA PRO A 789 2.53 -1.62 -6.85
C PRO A 789 2.80 -1.34 -8.33
N ALA A 790 1.84 -1.73 -9.18
CA ALA A 790 1.86 -1.40 -10.59
C ALA A 790 1.89 0.12 -10.81
N ARG A 791 2.67 0.56 -11.80
CA ARG A 791 2.80 1.97 -12.18
C ARG A 791 3.20 2.11 -13.64
N PHE A 792 3.06 3.32 -14.18
CA PHE A 792 3.53 3.69 -15.51
C PHE A 792 4.73 4.61 -15.39
N GLU A 793 5.81 4.32 -16.09
CA GLU A 793 7.03 5.13 -16.13
C GLU A 793 7.22 5.73 -17.52
N GLU A 794 7.52 7.02 -17.61
CA GLU A 794 7.86 7.65 -18.87
C GLU A 794 9.29 7.25 -19.28
N VAL A 795 9.46 6.75 -20.50
CA VAL A 795 10.74 6.33 -21.08
C VAL A 795 11.05 7.07 -22.38
N THR A 796 12.33 7.28 -22.66
CA THR A 796 12.79 7.92 -23.90
C THR A 796 13.07 6.85 -24.95
N ILE A 797 12.50 6.99 -26.14
CA ILE A 797 12.76 6.06 -27.24
C ILE A 797 14.04 6.45 -27.97
N TYR A 798 14.86 5.45 -28.25
CA TYR A 798 16.10 5.61 -29.00
C TYR A 798 15.95 4.95 -30.36
N LYS A 799 16.56 5.52 -31.40
CA LYS A 799 16.55 4.97 -32.76
C LYS A 799 17.95 4.92 -33.35
N TRP A 800 18.20 3.89 -34.15
CA TRP A 800 19.42 3.76 -34.93
C TRP A 800 19.49 4.86 -35.98
N LYS A 801 20.60 5.59 -36.02
CA LYS A 801 20.88 6.63 -37.02
C LYS A 801 22.19 6.31 -37.71
N LYS A 802 22.18 6.23 -39.05
CA LYS A 802 23.41 6.05 -39.82
C LYS A 802 24.00 7.42 -40.10
N VAL A 803 25.27 7.57 -39.78
CA VAL A 803 25.95 8.86 -39.79
C VAL A 803 27.29 8.66 -40.48
N ALA A 804 27.37 9.12 -41.74
CA ALA A 804 28.54 8.92 -42.59
C ALA A 804 29.72 9.83 -42.22
N GLN A 805 29.49 10.87 -41.41
CA GLN A 805 30.48 11.89 -41.04
C GLN A 805 30.21 12.35 -39.60
N THR A 806 31.27 12.60 -38.83
CA THR A 806 31.18 13.17 -37.47
C THR A 806 31.76 14.58 -37.43
N GLY A 807 31.43 15.35 -36.41
CA GLY A 807 32.03 16.63 -36.09
C GLY A 807 32.55 16.67 -34.66
N THR A 808 32.89 17.86 -34.19
CA THR A 808 33.22 18.11 -32.78
C THR A 808 32.17 19.05 -32.21
N LEU A 809 31.79 18.85 -30.96
CA LEU A 809 30.98 19.77 -30.20
C LEU A 809 31.87 20.40 -29.13
N HIS A 810 32.00 21.71 -29.16
CA HIS A 810 32.59 22.48 -28.09
C HIS A 810 31.46 23.25 -27.40
N GLY A 811 31.58 23.48 -26.10
CA GLY A 811 30.57 24.26 -25.43
C GLY A 811 30.99 24.74 -24.06
N VAL A 812 30.13 25.60 -23.49
CA VAL A 812 30.30 26.12 -22.13
C VAL A 812 29.00 25.88 -21.39
N VAL A 813 29.12 25.41 -20.15
CA VAL A 813 27.98 25.31 -19.25
C VAL A 813 28.04 26.43 -18.23
N HIS A 814 26.93 27.14 -18.05
CA HIS A 814 26.78 28.11 -16.97
C HIS A 814 25.82 27.61 -15.90
N SER A 815 26.00 28.08 -14.67
CA SER A 815 25.02 28.01 -13.59
C SER A 815 24.87 29.42 -13.06
N GLU A 816 23.64 29.94 -13.06
CA GLU A 816 23.33 31.33 -12.69
C GLU A 816 24.20 32.37 -13.43
N GLY A 817 24.48 32.14 -14.71
CA GLY A 817 25.28 33.03 -15.55
C GLY A 817 26.79 33.02 -15.28
N LYS A 818 27.29 32.11 -14.41
CA LYS A 818 28.72 31.88 -14.19
C LYS A 818 29.14 30.53 -14.74
N PRO A 819 30.39 30.35 -15.20
CA PRO A 819 30.84 29.06 -15.67
C PRO A 819 30.76 27.98 -14.58
N ALA A 820 30.16 26.85 -14.93
CA ALA A 820 29.89 25.77 -14.00
C ALA A 820 30.87 24.63 -14.22
N ALA A 821 31.80 24.45 -13.28
CA ALA A 821 32.80 23.39 -13.32
C ALA A 821 32.26 22.02 -12.86
N GLY A 822 32.78 20.93 -13.43
CA GLY A 822 32.42 19.56 -13.05
C GLY A 822 30.96 19.19 -13.34
N VAL A 823 30.31 19.90 -14.25
CA VAL A 823 28.99 19.55 -14.78
C VAL A 823 29.20 18.45 -15.80
N SER A 824 28.45 17.36 -15.73
CA SER A 824 28.53 16.39 -16.82
C SER A 824 27.67 16.84 -17.99
N VAL A 825 28.18 16.60 -19.19
CA VAL A 825 27.53 16.94 -20.45
C VAL A 825 27.48 15.71 -21.32
N GLN A 826 26.31 15.36 -21.84
CA GLN A 826 26.10 14.13 -22.60
C GLN A 826 25.13 14.34 -23.78
N ILE A 827 25.37 13.57 -24.85
CA ILE A 827 24.47 13.41 -26.01
C ILE A 827 24.02 11.95 -26.19
N SER A 828 24.77 11.01 -25.60
CA SER A 828 24.42 9.59 -25.47
C SER A 828 25.29 8.96 -24.38
N GLN A 829 24.99 7.71 -24.00
CA GLN A 829 25.77 7.02 -22.97
C GLN A 829 27.26 6.77 -23.32
N ASN A 830 27.62 6.83 -24.60
CA ASN A 830 28.99 6.63 -25.07
C ASN A 830 29.67 7.93 -25.51
N GLN A 831 28.96 9.07 -25.41
CA GLN A 831 29.47 10.40 -25.72
C GLN A 831 29.04 11.36 -24.61
N PHE A 832 29.86 11.40 -23.56
CA PHE A 832 29.73 12.30 -22.43
C PHE A 832 31.10 12.79 -21.98
N THR A 833 31.13 13.92 -21.30
CA THR A 833 32.32 14.54 -20.74
C THR A 833 31.94 15.35 -19.50
N HIS A 834 32.92 15.98 -18.84
CA HIS A 834 32.66 16.93 -17.76
C HIS A 834 33.26 18.29 -18.11
N THR A 835 32.64 19.35 -17.62
CA THR A 835 33.15 20.69 -17.81
C THR A 835 34.41 20.94 -16.98
N ALA A 836 35.36 21.68 -17.57
CA ALA A 836 36.55 22.17 -16.90
C ALA A 836 36.21 23.29 -15.89
N ALA A 837 37.22 23.78 -15.18
CA ALA A 837 37.06 24.83 -14.15
C ALA A 837 36.42 26.12 -14.69
N ASP A 838 36.58 26.38 -15.98
CA ASP A 838 36.01 27.51 -16.72
C ASP A 838 34.66 27.19 -17.39
N GLY A 839 34.02 26.07 -17.02
CA GLY A 839 32.73 25.64 -17.56
C GLY A 839 32.79 25.06 -18.97
N SER A 840 33.94 25.06 -19.63
CA SER A 840 34.08 24.57 -21.00
C SER A 840 34.06 23.04 -21.09
N PHE A 841 33.58 22.50 -22.19
CA PHE A 841 33.65 21.08 -22.51
C PHE A 841 33.84 20.84 -24.02
N THR A 842 34.40 19.68 -24.37
CA THR A 842 34.54 19.24 -25.75
C THR A 842 34.13 17.77 -25.87
N LEU A 843 33.28 17.47 -26.86
CA LEU A 843 32.90 16.13 -27.28
C LEU A 843 33.34 15.94 -28.74
N SER A 844 34.25 15.01 -28.99
CA SER A 844 34.71 14.66 -30.35
C SER A 844 33.93 13.49 -30.92
N GLY A 845 33.81 13.42 -32.25
CA GLY A 845 33.13 12.31 -32.92
C GLY A 845 31.59 12.41 -32.88
N VAL A 846 31.06 13.61 -32.64
CA VAL A 846 29.62 13.85 -32.51
C VAL A 846 28.93 13.66 -33.86
N PRO A 847 27.78 12.95 -33.91
CA PRO A 847 27.04 12.75 -35.14
C PRO A 847 26.65 14.05 -35.86
N VAL A 848 26.81 14.10 -37.17
CA VAL A 848 26.33 15.23 -38.00
C VAL A 848 24.80 15.30 -37.99
N GLY A 849 24.27 16.52 -37.93
CA GLY A 849 22.86 16.84 -37.81
C GLY A 849 22.50 17.43 -36.44
N SER A 850 21.20 17.60 -36.19
CA SER A 850 20.72 18.08 -34.89
C SER A 850 20.97 17.02 -33.81
N VAL A 851 21.58 17.45 -32.70
CA VAL A 851 21.83 16.63 -31.51
C VAL A 851 21.31 17.37 -30.27
N LEU A 852 20.69 16.64 -29.35
CA LEU A 852 20.28 17.17 -28.06
C LEU A 852 21.42 16.95 -27.05
N VAL A 853 21.91 18.04 -26.47
CA VAL A 853 22.94 18.08 -25.44
C VAL A 853 22.25 18.28 -24.11
N THR A 854 22.51 17.40 -23.16
CA THR A 854 22.00 17.50 -21.78
C THR A 854 23.18 17.74 -20.84
N ALA A 855 22.99 18.57 -19.82
CA ALA A 855 23.99 18.90 -18.81
C ALA A 855 23.38 18.81 -17.41
N ASP A 856 24.07 18.11 -16.51
CA ASP A 856 23.55 17.75 -15.19
C ASP A 856 24.59 17.97 -14.09
N LYS A 857 24.14 18.58 -12.97
CA LYS A 857 24.93 18.75 -11.75
C LYS A 857 24.04 18.76 -10.52
N GLN A 858 24.08 17.68 -9.73
CA GLN A 858 23.16 17.49 -8.59
C GLN A 858 21.69 17.58 -9.05
N ALA A 859 20.89 18.48 -8.47
CA ALA A 859 19.49 18.70 -8.86
C ALA A 859 19.32 19.70 -10.03
N TRP A 860 20.41 20.21 -10.59
CA TRP A 860 20.40 21.22 -11.66
C TRP A 860 20.53 20.55 -13.01
N HIS A 861 19.71 21.00 -13.97
CA HIS A 861 19.61 20.41 -15.29
C HIS A 861 19.58 21.49 -16.38
N GLY A 862 20.16 21.21 -17.53
CA GLY A 862 20.11 22.07 -18.70
C GLY A 862 20.13 21.25 -19.99
N GLU A 863 19.42 21.72 -21.02
CA GLU A 863 19.43 21.09 -22.34
C GLU A 863 19.62 22.14 -23.44
N ALA A 864 20.29 21.76 -24.51
CA ALA A 864 20.41 22.58 -25.71
C ALA A 864 20.46 21.69 -26.96
N SER A 865 19.73 22.08 -28.00
CA SER A 865 19.85 21.45 -29.32
C SER A 865 20.89 22.20 -30.16
N VAL A 866 21.77 21.47 -30.83
CA VAL A 866 22.83 22.03 -31.67
C VAL A 866 22.97 21.22 -32.95
N THR A 867 23.20 21.88 -34.07
CA THR A 867 23.45 21.21 -35.35
C THR A 867 24.95 21.05 -35.56
N VAL A 868 25.41 19.80 -35.58
CA VAL A 868 26.81 19.48 -35.84
C VAL A 868 27.02 19.26 -37.33
N VAL A 869 28.04 19.90 -37.90
CA VAL A 869 28.39 19.79 -39.32
C VAL A 869 29.66 18.95 -39.46
N ALA A 870 29.74 18.17 -40.53
CA ALA A 870 30.84 17.24 -40.77
C ALA A 870 32.21 17.90 -40.67
N ASN A 871 33.11 17.29 -39.91
CA ASN A 871 34.49 17.73 -39.68
C ASN A 871 34.63 19.18 -39.17
N LYS A 872 33.54 19.77 -38.65
CA LYS A 872 33.55 21.11 -38.04
C LYS A 872 33.29 21.00 -36.54
N THR A 873 33.75 22.01 -35.82
CA THR A 873 33.33 22.24 -34.44
C THR A 873 32.04 23.05 -34.45
N ALA A 874 31.01 22.54 -33.77
CA ALA A 874 29.81 23.29 -33.44
C ALA A 874 29.95 23.77 -31.99
N ASP A 875 29.55 25.01 -31.73
CA ASP A 875 29.55 25.59 -30.39
C ASP A 875 28.15 25.52 -29.78
N VAL A 876 28.05 25.16 -28.51
CA VAL A 876 26.79 25.15 -27.75
C VAL A 876 26.98 25.79 -26.38
N THR A 877 26.01 26.57 -25.95
CA THR A 877 25.94 27.05 -24.55
C THR A 877 24.78 26.33 -23.89
N VAL A 878 25.04 25.73 -22.73
CA VAL A 878 24.01 25.08 -21.92
C VAL A 878 23.92 25.82 -20.60
N ASP A 879 22.77 26.41 -20.30
CA ASP A 879 22.57 27.05 -19.00
C ASP A 879 21.88 26.05 -18.07
N LEU A 880 22.60 25.64 -17.01
CA LEU A 880 22.02 24.89 -15.91
C LEU A 880 20.96 25.76 -15.25
N LYS A 881 19.75 25.22 -15.24
CA LYS A 881 18.66 25.76 -14.46
C LYS A 881 18.70 25.06 -13.11
N PRO A 882 18.49 25.78 -12.00
CA PRO A 882 18.16 25.12 -10.75
C PRO A 882 16.98 24.17 -10.99
N PRO A 883 16.78 23.14 -10.14
CA PRO A 883 15.50 22.46 -10.12
C PRO A 883 14.45 23.56 -10.08
N PRO A 884 13.47 23.56 -11.01
CA PRO A 884 12.80 24.79 -11.41
C PRO A 884 12.14 25.53 -10.23
N HIS A 885 11.96 24.82 -9.10
CA HIS A 885 11.35 25.31 -7.88
C HIS A 885 11.88 24.59 -6.63
N TRP A 886 11.74 25.21 -5.45
CA TRP A 886 11.88 24.51 -4.17
C TRP A 886 10.57 23.81 -3.81
N PHE A 887 10.60 22.80 -2.93
CA PHE A 887 9.35 22.24 -2.40
C PHE A 887 8.55 23.32 -1.67
N ARG A 888 7.35 23.59 -2.18
CA ARG A 888 6.41 24.58 -1.69
C ARG A 888 5.29 23.87 -0.96
N ARG A 889 4.89 24.44 0.17
CA ARG A 889 3.67 24.08 0.85
C ARG A 889 2.67 25.20 0.66
N VAL A 890 1.64 24.96 -0.14
CA VAL A 890 0.50 25.87 -0.31
C VAL A 890 -0.62 25.43 0.62
N THR A 891 -0.87 26.23 1.65
CA THR A 891 -2.03 26.07 2.52
C THR A 891 -3.24 26.68 1.84
N ILE A 892 -4.33 25.93 1.77
CA ILE A 892 -5.63 26.33 1.22
C ILE A 892 -6.63 26.29 2.35
N ASP A 893 -7.31 27.40 2.60
CA ASP A 893 -8.25 27.54 3.70
C ASP A 893 -9.40 28.45 3.28
N GLY A 894 -10.64 28.03 3.38
CA GLY A 894 -11.75 28.82 2.86
C GLY A 894 -13.11 28.21 3.17
N TRP A 895 -14.14 28.80 2.60
CA TRP A 895 -15.50 28.30 2.64
C TRP A 895 -16.17 28.49 1.29
N MET A 896 -17.13 27.63 0.98
CA MET A 896 -17.99 27.72 -0.19
C MET A 896 -19.44 27.79 0.24
N ALA A 897 -20.26 28.46 -0.55
CA ALA A 897 -21.70 28.33 -0.46
C ALA A 897 -22.34 27.98 -1.81
N THR A 898 -23.47 27.31 -1.80
CA THR A 898 -24.27 27.02 -2.99
C THR A 898 -25.74 27.17 -2.66
N THR A 899 -26.50 27.76 -3.57
CA THR A 899 -27.94 27.95 -3.47
C THR A 899 -28.61 27.39 -4.71
N ASP A 900 -29.62 26.55 -4.52
CA ASP A 900 -30.51 26.13 -5.59
C ASP A 900 -31.72 27.09 -5.68
N TYR A 901 -32.11 27.51 -6.89
CA TYR A 901 -33.19 28.48 -7.12
C TYR A 901 -34.53 27.89 -7.57
N GLU A 902 -34.69 26.56 -7.68
CA GLU A 902 -35.95 25.99 -8.20
C GLU A 902 -37.18 26.17 -7.28
N PHE A 903 -38.33 26.51 -7.88
CA PHE A 903 -39.47 27.23 -7.25
C PHE A 903 -40.57 26.34 -6.64
N ALA A 904 -40.29 25.10 -6.23
CA ALA A 904 -41.27 24.21 -5.59
C ALA A 904 -41.13 24.13 -4.06
N ALA A 905 -41.17 25.31 -3.42
CA ALA A 905 -41.61 25.59 -2.04
C ALA A 905 -41.12 24.69 -0.89
N ALA A 906 -39.87 24.91 -0.44
CA ALA A 906 -39.59 25.53 0.87
C ALA A 906 -38.09 25.88 1.02
N ALA A 907 -37.79 27.19 0.92
CA ALA A 907 -36.49 27.84 1.10
C ALA A 907 -35.44 27.48 0.04
N TYR A 908 -34.96 28.47 -0.72
CA TYR A 908 -33.74 28.39 -1.54
C TYR A 908 -32.67 27.54 -0.82
N PRO A 909 -32.48 26.25 -1.17
CA PRO A 909 -31.62 25.37 -0.40
C PRO A 909 -30.23 25.96 -0.45
N HIS A 910 -29.75 26.45 0.69
CA HIS A 910 -28.46 27.11 0.80
C HIS A 910 -27.55 26.28 1.70
N SER A 911 -26.36 25.97 1.20
CA SER A 911 -25.39 25.14 1.91
C SER A 911 -24.06 25.85 1.92
N VAL A 912 -23.48 26.03 3.12
CA VAL A 912 -22.15 26.60 3.33
C VAL A 912 -21.24 25.51 3.92
N GLY A 913 -20.00 25.41 3.46
CA GLY A 913 -19.02 24.48 4.00
C GLY A 913 -17.61 25.05 3.97
N ASP A 914 -16.90 24.90 5.09
CA ASP A 914 -15.48 25.22 5.18
C ASP A 914 -14.65 24.11 4.50
N PHE A 915 -13.50 24.48 3.95
CA PHE A 915 -12.54 23.55 3.40
C PHE A 915 -11.11 23.97 3.75
N TYR A 916 -10.30 22.96 4.08
CA TYR A 916 -8.88 23.12 4.30
C TYR A 916 -8.12 22.06 3.52
N ASN A 917 -7.02 22.44 2.88
CA ASN A 917 -6.14 21.51 2.21
C ASN A 917 -4.69 22.00 2.21
N ILE A 918 -3.77 21.08 1.96
CA ILE A 918 -2.38 21.40 1.69
C ILE A 918 -2.05 20.85 0.30
N ALA A 919 -1.52 21.70 -0.54
CA ALA A 919 -0.87 21.32 -1.78
C ALA A 919 0.63 21.41 -1.59
N GLN A 920 1.32 20.28 -1.68
CA GLN A 920 2.77 20.26 -1.79
C GLN A 920 3.13 20.32 -3.25
N LEU A 921 3.97 21.28 -3.63
CA LEU A 921 4.47 21.40 -4.98
C LEU A 921 5.98 21.29 -5.01
N GLY A 922 6.55 20.54 -5.94
CA GLY A 922 7.98 20.28 -6.02
C GLY A 922 8.49 20.21 -7.46
N PRO A 923 9.79 20.46 -7.68
CA PRO A 923 10.39 20.62 -9.00
C PRO A 923 10.41 19.36 -9.88
N SER A 924 10.24 18.18 -9.30
CA SER A 924 10.46 16.89 -9.98
C SER A 924 9.34 15.87 -9.81
N SER A 925 8.39 16.09 -8.88
CA SER A 925 7.41 15.08 -8.49
C SER A 925 6.05 15.64 -8.07
N SER A 926 5.80 16.94 -8.25
CA SER A 926 4.52 17.61 -7.93
C SER A 926 4.52 19.08 -8.40
N THR A 927 4.93 19.39 -9.63
CA THR A 927 4.98 20.79 -10.11
C THR A 927 3.60 21.44 -10.23
N HIS A 928 2.55 20.62 -10.11
CA HIS A 928 1.16 21.01 -10.16
C HIS A 928 0.36 20.31 -9.10
N VAL A 929 -0.67 20.99 -8.64
CA VAL A 929 -1.69 20.37 -7.82
C VAL A 929 -3.04 20.94 -8.19
N VAL A 930 -3.99 20.08 -8.55
CA VAL A 930 -5.42 20.45 -8.59
C VAL A 930 -6.05 20.10 -7.25
N LYS A 931 -6.76 21.05 -6.67
CA LYS A 931 -7.64 20.81 -5.53
C LYS A 931 -9.06 21.16 -5.91
N VAL A 932 -9.95 20.21 -5.70
CA VAL A 932 -11.38 20.35 -5.97
C VAL A 932 -12.11 20.37 -4.64
N PHE A 933 -12.98 21.34 -4.49
CA PHE A 933 -13.82 21.53 -3.32
C PHE A 933 -15.26 21.62 -3.81
N ASP A 934 -16.13 20.77 -3.29
CA ASP A 934 -17.52 20.69 -3.68
C ASP A 934 -18.41 21.12 -2.52
N GLN A 935 -19.38 21.96 -2.84
CA GLN A 935 -20.46 22.35 -1.97
C GLN A 935 -21.77 22.07 -2.69
N VAL A 936 -22.47 21.02 -2.25
CA VAL A 936 -23.75 20.63 -2.85
C VAL A 936 -24.87 21.40 -2.15
N ALA A 937 -25.86 21.88 -2.89
CA ALA A 937 -27.10 22.40 -2.34
C ALA A 937 -28.29 21.78 -3.09
N ASP A 938 -28.97 20.81 -2.46
CA ASP A 938 -29.99 19.95 -3.08
C ASP A 938 -29.49 19.21 -4.34
N ASP A 939 -30.02 19.53 -5.51
CA ASP A 939 -29.56 19.02 -6.81
C ASP A 939 -28.55 19.95 -7.51
N ALA A 940 -28.30 21.13 -6.94
CA ALA A 940 -27.26 22.03 -7.38
C ALA A 940 -25.91 21.69 -6.71
N MET A 941 -24.80 21.97 -7.39
CA MET A 941 -23.47 21.83 -6.79
C MET A 941 -22.54 22.95 -7.21
N GLY A 942 -22.05 23.71 -6.23
CA GLY A 942 -20.89 24.57 -6.36
C GLY A 942 -19.62 23.73 -6.32
N ARG A 943 -18.71 23.92 -7.27
CA ARG A 943 -17.41 23.24 -7.33
C ARG A 943 -16.31 24.26 -7.57
N LEU A 944 -15.48 24.50 -6.56
CA LEU A 944 -14.27 25.29 -6.67
C LEU A 944 -13.12 24.37 -7.09
N ILE A 945 -12.48 24.73 -8.19
CA ILE A 945 -11.31 24.07 -8.73
C ILE A 945 -10.17 25.07 -8.60
N LEU A 946 -9.20 24.74 -7.75
CA LEU A 946 -7.96 25.47 -7.61
C LEU A 946 -6.86 24.69 -8.31
N THR A 947 -6.41 25.23 -9.43
CA THR A 947 -5.24 24.74 -10.15
C THR A 947 -4.04 25.54 -9.66
N LEU A 948 -3.10 24.86 -9.01
CA LEU A 948 -1.89 25.45 -8.47
C LEU A 948 -0.71 25.03 -9.35
N ASP A 949 -0.24 25.96 -10.16
CA ASP A 949 0.89 25.80 -11.07
C ASP A 949 2.13 26.43 -10.42
N LEU A 950 3.15 25.64 -10.15
CA LEU A 950 4.42 26.18 -9.65
C LEU A 950 5.19 26.84 -10.82
N LEU A 951 5.37 28.15 -10.76
CA LEU A 951 6.09 28.98 -11.74
C LEU A 951 7.50 29.35 -11.26
N ALA A 952 8.29 29.95 -12.16
CA ALA A 952 9.64 30.43 -11.86
C ALA A 952 9.68 31.36 -10.62
N ASN A 953 10.82 31.34 -9.91
CA ASN A 953 11.06 32.08 -8.66
C ASN A 953 10.10 31.69 -7.52
N ASP A 954 9.70 30.40 -7.45
CA ASP A 954 8.80 29.84 -6.44
C ASP A 954 7.42 30.53 -6.32
N VAL A 955 6.99 31.16 -7.41
CA VAL A 955 5.68 31.81 -7.51
C VAL A 955 4.65 30.76 -7.87
N ILE A 956 3.52 30.72 -7.16
CA ILE A 956 2.40 29.83 -7.54
C ILE A 956 1.44 30.63 -8.40
N GLN A 957 1.22 30.22 -9.65
CA GLN A 957 0.06 30.68 -10.41
C GLN A 957 -1.15 29.86 -9.98
N VAL A 958 -2.22 30.58 -9.69
CA VAL A 958 -3.49 30.00 -9.29
C VAL A 958 -4.49 30.30 -10.38
N LYS A 959 -5.12 29.26 -10.91
CA LYS A 959 -6.37 29.40 -11.66
C LYS A 959 -7.48 28.90 -10.78
N ALA A 960 -8.44 29.78 -10.51
CA ALA A 960 -9.60 29.46 -9.70
C ALA A 960 -10.83 29.48 -10.59
N THR A 961 -11.46 28.32 -10.70
CA THR A 961 -12.70 28.13 -11.44
C THR A 961 -13.77 27.71 -10.45
N LEU A 962 -14.92 28.35 -10.50
CA LEU A 962 -16.11 27.95 -9.76
C LEU A 962 -17.16 27.51 -10.75
N ARG A 963 -17.71 26.31 -10.57
CA ARG A 963 -18.83 25.80 -11.35
C ARG A 963 -20.05 25.68 -10.47
N CYS A 964 -21.22 26.01 -11.00
CA CYS A 964 -22.51 25.73 -10.39
C CYS A 964 -23.28 24.79 -11.31
N TYR A 965 -23.40 23.53 -10.92
CA TYR A 965 -24.15 22.50 -11.62
C TYR A 965 -25.63 22.55 -11.25
N GLY A 966 -26.51 22.12 -12.16
CA GLY A 966 -27.94 21.84 -11.88
C GLY A 966 -28.23 20.33 -11.83
N GLU A 967 -29.51 19.95 -11.92
CA GLU A 967 -30.00 18.57 -11.79
C GLU A 967 -29.13 17.51 -12.53
N GLY A 968 -28.77 16.43 -11.81
CA GLY A 968 -28.12 15.25 -12.41
C GLY A 968 -26.59 15.32 -12.54
N TYR A 969 -25.91 16.19 -11.78
CA TYR A 969 -24.48 16.50 -11.82
C TYR A 969 -23.45 15.34 -11.78
N ALA A 970 -23.90 14.08 -11.68
CA ALA A 970 -23.04 12.90 -11.73
C ALA A 970 -22.55 12.55 -13.15
N ASP A 971 -23.23 13.00 -14.23
CA ASP A 971 -22.93 12.55 -15.61
C ASP A 971 -23.17 13.60 -16.73
N GLY A 972 -23.12 14.92 -16.45
CA GLY A 972 -23.48 15.95 -17.45
C GLY A 972 -22.60 17.20 -17.57
N ASP A 973 -22.51 17.76 -18.79
CA ASP A 973 -21.85 19.03 -19.13
C ASP A 973 -22.69 20.28 -18.77
N ASN A 974 -23.75 20.12 -17.97
CA ASN A 974 -24.70 21.18 -17.67
C ASN A 974 -24.32 21.94 -16.38
N TYR A 975 -23.51 22.99 -16.52
CA TYR A 975 -23.11 23.87 -15.43
C TYR A 975 -22.90 25.31 -15.91
N GLN A 976 -23.00 26.23 -14.96
CA GLN A 976 -22.58 27.61 -15.10
C GLN A 976 -21.18 27.75 -14.52
N GLU A 977 -20.31 28.52 -15.16
CA GLU A 977 -18.90 28.63 -14.75
C GLU A 977 -18.49 30.09 -14.63
N GLY A 978 -17.76 30.39 -13.55
CA GLY A 978 -17.05 31.63 -13.35
C GLY A 978 -15.58 31.34 -13.09
N HIS A 979 -14.73 32.29 -13.47
CA HIS A 979 -13.29 32.17 -13.29
C HIS A 979 -12.74 33.49 -12.75
N LEU A 980 -11.79 33.39 -11.82
CA LEU A 980 -10.93 34.53 -11.53
C LEU A 980 -9.88 34.64 -12.63
N ALA A 981 -9.49 35.87 -12.97
CA ALA A 981 -8.29 36.07 -13.76
C ALA A 981 -7.13 35.37 -13.04
N PRO A 982 -6.30 34.57 -13.75
CA PRO A 982 -5.18 33.87 -13.12
C PRO A 982 -4.32 34.86 -12.33
N PHE A 983 -4.03 34.52 -11.08
CA PHE A 983 -3.26 35.36 -10.18
C PHE A 983 -2.07 34.59 -9.63
N THR A 984 -1.13 35.30 -9.02
CA THR A 984 0.10 34.70 -8.53
C THR A 984 0.30 34.94 -7.04
N ILE A 985 0.90 33.95 -6.37
CA ILE A 985 1.27 34.01 -4.96
C ILE A 985 2.77 33.83 -4.85
N GLY A 986 3.47 34.93 -4.57
CA GLY A 986 4.91 34.91 -4.35
C GLY A 986 5.34 34.05 -3.15
N PRO A 987 6.63 33.70 -3.06
CA PRO A 987 7.14 32.89 -1.96
C PRO A 987 6.96 33.58 -0.60
N ASN A 988 6.51 32.80 0.39
CA ASN A 988 6.16 33.25 1.75
C ASN A 988 5.08 34.35 1.80
N LYS A 989 4.25 34.43 0.75
CA LYS A 989 3.09 35.32 0.68
C LYS A 989 1.80 34.51 0.71
N GLY A 990 0.71 35.19 0.99
CA GLY A 990 -0.63 34.66 0.86
C GLY A 990 -1.61 35.76 0.49
N GLY A 991 -2.83 35.37 0.18
CA GLY A 991 -3.92 36.29 -0.13
C GLY A 991 -5.26 35.59 0.08
N THR A 992 -6.33 36.38 -0.02
CA THR A 992 -7.70 35.92 0.13
C THR A 992 -8.50 36.39 -1.08
N TRP A 993 -9.31 35.49 -1.64
CA TRP A 993 -10.11 35.72 -2.83
C TRP A 993 -11.54 35.28 -2.61
N TRP A 994 -12.44 35.91 -3.35
CA TRP A 994 -13.86 35.61 -3.37
C TRP A 994 -14.33 35.56 -4.82
N MET A 995 -15.13 34.57 -5.15
CA MET A 995 -15.77 34.44 -6.45
C MET A 995 -17.15 33.82 -6.31
N PHE A 996 -18.04 34.15 -7.24
CA PHE A 996 -19.38 33.56 -7.31
C PHE A 996 -19.81 33.33 -8.76
N VAL A 997 -20.77 32.44 -8.93
CA VAL A 997 -21.48 32.14 -10.16
C VAL A 997 -22.96 32.21 -9.82
N ASP A 998 -23.71 32.98 -10.60
CA ASP A 998 -25.13 33.24 -10.36
C ASP A 998 -25.89 33.13 -11.68
N GLY A 999 -26.84 32.20 -11.76
CA GLY A 999 -27.72 32.04 -12.91
C GLY A 999 -28.93 31.17 -12.60
N ASP A 1000 -28.93 29.91 -13.02
CA ASP A 1000 -30.04 28.98 -12.76
C ASP A 1000 -29.97 28.50 -11.31
N ASN A 1001 -28.74 28.42 -10.78
CA ASN A 1001 -28.38 28.21 -9.39
C ASN A 1001 -27.23 29.16 -9.04
N TYR A 1002 -26.91 29.26 -7.75
CA TYR A 1002 -25.84 30.11 -7.23
C TYR A 1002 -24.75 29.30 -6.56
N ALA A 1003 -23.49 29.67 -6.77
CA ALA A 1003 -22.37 29.19 -5.98
C ALA A 1003 -21.43 30.35 -5.65
N GLU A 1004 -20.87 30.37 -4.46
CA GLU A 1004 -19.77 31.26 -4.10
C GLU A 1004 -18.67 30.53 -3.36
N ALA A 1005 -17.46 31.07 -3.42
CA ALA A 1005 -16.29 30.53 -2.75
C ALA A 1005 -15.40 31.66 -2.26
N HIS A 1006 -15.04 31.61 -0.98
CA HIS A 1006 -14.12 32.54 -0.33
C HIS A 1006 -12.94 31.77 0.24
N PHE A 1007 -11.72 32.04 -0.21
CA PHE A 1007 -10.57 31.21 0.13
C PHE A 1007 -9.27 31.99 0.24
N THR A 1008 -8.43 31.52 1.14
CA THR A 1008 -7.10 32.02 1.44
C THR A 1008 -6.08 30.99 1.00
N LEU A 1009 -5.05 31.46 0.29
CA LEU A 1009 -3.93 30.62 -0.14
C LEU A 1009 -2.65 31.20 0.43
N THR A 1010 -1.79 30.35 1.00
CA THR A 1010 -0.50 30.76 1.56
C THR A 1010 0.62 29.89 1.00
N ASN A 1011 1.58 30.48 0.30
CA ASN A 1011 2.72 29.77 -0.30
C ASN A 1011 3.94 29.87 0.62
N LYS A 1012 4.32 28.79 1.31
CA LYS A 1012 5.53 28.74 2.17
C LYS A 1012 6.58 27.78 1.59
N VAL A 1013 7.85 28.02 1.92
CA VAL A 1013 8.91 27.00 1.75
C VAL A 1013 8.57 25.85 2.68
N ASP A 1014 8.55 24.62 2.17
CA ASP A 1014 8.38 23.44 3.04
C ASP A 1014 9.66 23.30 3.89
N PRO A 1015 9.60 23.45 5.23
CA PRO A 1015 10.78 23.31 6.07
C PRO A 1015 11.20 21.84 6.09
N VAL A 1016 12.28 21.56 5.35
CA VAL A 1016 13.09 20.34 5.32
C VAL A 1016 13.37 19.80 6.73
#